data_AF-A0A4R5DWC9-F1
#
_entry.id   AF-A0A4R5DWC9-F1
#
_cell.length_a   1.000
_cell.length_b   1.000
_cell.length_c   1.000
_cell.angle_alpha   90.00
_cell.angle_beta   90.00
_cell.angle_gamma   90.00
#
_symmetry.space_group_name_H-M   'P 1'
#
loop_
_entity.id
_entity.type
_entity.pdbx_description
1 polymer ?
#
loop_
_entity_poly.entity_id
_entity_poly.type
_entity_poly.pdbx_seq_one_letter_code
_entity_poly.pdbx_strand_id
1 'polypeptide(L)'
;MSLKYSLLFLLACYALSANKVKAQSPTSAAMNFNVFVKGNATLSQHESEGPIAIGGNVTTNQYQISFDSKLGVYKVNDASIALAVRGGVKLNNGSLAINGNNYIKVGQCAPNDASLTNLKVWYKDNNNAASNIRITSSTGGYDSSPNININANVNMFTTNGVVNQVCDNTIFGTASGQIDVDGAFTKLVARSGQLAGMADNLPIRDQNGKIKMSAPMGPYLTPSAIDNNPKIIVDPTKINVLTVSAEVWNSIQNSNIEGIPQGFQAGDKNYTGPFGLIINIINYPAFVASKGNTIRFPQFGGLASSQGSYVVYNFPDATETVTLSGSTEINGTILAPKANLVKEGSNNINGQVIANSLMHNGGEIHFFPLLPSIAEPVVKKISVTAASQCVKSAPYLTYSVTANFSTTGESAKIEWINSAGKVIHENNSQPLSGNILFPGAAVSGEGVGVAWPGWALQGSKWVKVEDMFSSILDPGAKIRVTVTTSETVSITYPAATSTCTAGPISGSLPVTLASFTAEKANCNVQLKWKVADAKDFSHFVVQRSADAKNYTSVSRVNYVEGNKEYSYMDSPFSSENNAPSKFFYYRLQQVDLDQTADYSSVRSVDAGQCDARLSVDFYPNPTQDEINVKSFSPIKAMEIITAEGKRVYQMLPGTSLTDFKVNVQNFAQGLYIVNVVNNEGKHTSKILKK
;
A
#
# COMPACT_ATOMS: atom_id res chain seq x y z
N MET A 1 16.32 33.25 13.76
CA MET A 1 16.84 33.41 12.38
C MET A 1 17.03 32.01 11.80
N SER A 2 16.60 31.62 10.62
CA SER A 2 15.75 32.17 9.58
C SER A 2 15.64 31.04 8.55
N LEU A 3 14.46 30.83 7.96
CA LEU A 3 14.22 30.21 6.65
C LEU A 3 15.13 29.04 6.24
N LYS A 4 14.71 27.78 6.45
CA LYS A 4 15.11 26.65 5.57
C LYS A 4 14.35 25.31 5.75
N TYR A 5 13.08 25.31 6.16
CA TYR A 5 12.27 24.07 6.24
C TYR A 5 10.84 24.19 5.68
N SER A 6 10.55 25.17 4.83
CA SER A 6 9.21 25.35 4.21
C SER A 6 9.15 25.14 2.70
N LEU A 7 10.18 24.57 2.06
CA LEU A 7 10.21 24.41 0.60
C LEU A 7 9.99 22.98 0.07
N LEU A 8 9.84 21.95 0.92
CA LEU A 8 9.53 20.59 0.46
C LEU A 8 8.05 20.17 0.60
N PHE A 9 7.19 21.03 1.16
CA PHE A 9 5.76 20.72 1.37
C PHE A 9 4.80 21.39 0.37
N LEU A 10 5.30 22.18 -0.60
CA LEU A 10 4.47 22.95 -1.54
C LEU A 10 4.51 22.46 -3.00
N LEU A 11 5.16 21.32 -3.28
CA LEU A 11 5.14 20.69 -4.62
C LEU A 11 4.32 19.40 -4.70
N ALA A 12 3.51 19.09 -3.69
CA ALA A 12 2.61 17.92 -3.69
C ALA A 12 1.14 18.25 -4.03
N CYS A 13 0.79 19.51 -4.33
CA CYS A 13 -0.59 19.93 -4.58
C CYS A 13 -0.98 20.18 -6.06
N TYR A 14 -0.12 19.89 -7.04
CA TYR A 14 -0.51 19.93 -8.46
C TYR A 14 -0.01 18.70 -9.21
N ALA A 15 -0.42 17.52 -8.75
CA ALA A 15 -0.53 16.34 -9.59
C ALA A 15 -1.82 15.59 -9.29
N LEU A 16 -2.94 16.32 -9.18
CA LEU A 16 -4.22 15.78 -9.62
C LEU A 16 -4.07 15.53 -11.12
N SER A 17 -3.49 14.39 -11.46
CA SER A 17 -3.65 13.78 -12.76
C SER A 17 -5.16 13.69 -12.92
N ALA A 18 -5.73 14.61 -13.71
CA ALA A 18 -7.06 14.44 -14.21
C ALA A 18 -7.02 13.11 -14.97
N ASN A 19 -7.41 12.02 -14.30
CA ASN A 19 -7.83 10.81 -14.94
C ASN A 19 -8.97 11.28 -15.84
N LYS A 20 -8.67 11.61 -17.10
CA LYS A 20 -9.69 11.73 -18.12
C LYS A 20 -10.35 10.36 -18.13
N VAL A 21 -11.51 10.27 -17.49
CA VAL A 21 -12.29 9.04 -17.46
C VAL A 21 -12.53 8.70 -18.92
N LYS A 22 -11.87 7.64 -19.39
CA LYS A 22 -12.02 7.18 -20.76
C LYS A 22 -13.50 6.81 -20.90
N ALA A 23 -14.24 7.50 -21.76
CA ALA A 23 -15.60 7.11 -22.09
C ALA A 23 -15.54 6.16 -23.28
N GLN A 24 -16.31 5.08 -23.23
CA GLN A 24 -16.42 4.12 -24.32
C GLN A 24 -17.80 3.44 -24.29
N SER A 25 -18.14 2.73 -25.35
CA SER A 25 -19.35 1.91 -25.34
C SER A 25 -19.36 0.92 -24.17
N PRO A 26 -20.49 0.73 -23.46
CA PRO A 26 -20.64 -0.31 -22.45
C PRO A 26 -20.27 -1.72 -22.91
N THR A 27 -20.41 -1.99 -24.21
CA THR A 27 -20.13 -3.29 -24.83
C THR A 27 -18.77 -3.38 -25.50
N SER A 28 -17.92 -2.36 -25.37
CA SER A 28 -16.59 -2.30 -26.01
C SER A 28 -15.69 -3.51 -25.73
N ALA A 29 -15.83 -4.13 -24.55
CA ALA A 29 -15.11 -5.36 -24.20
C ALA A 29 -15.48 -6.57 -25.08
N ALA A 30 -16.66 -6.56 -25.72
CA ALA A 30 -17.08 -7.54 -26.72
C ALA A 30 -16.48 -7.28 -28.11
N MET A 31 -15.57 -6.30 -28.27
CA MET A 31 -14.85 -6.01 -29.51
C MET A 31 -15.78 -5.78 -30.73
N ASN A 32 -16.99 -5.26 -30.47
CA ASN A 32 -18.06 -5.07 -31.45
C ASN A 32 -18.55 -6.36 -32.15
N PHE A 33 -18.27 -7.55 -31.62
CA PHE A 33 -18.97 -8.75 -32.07
C PHE A 33 -20.48 -8.54 -31.91
N ASN A 34 -21.26 -8.89 -32.93
CA ASN A 34 -22.71 -8.74 -32.89
C ASN A 34 -23.31 -9.67 -31.83
N VAL A 35 -22.82 -10.90 -31.79
CA VAL A 35 -23.11 -11.86 -30.72
C VAL A 35 -21.82 -12.18 -29.99
N PHE A 36 -21.80 -11.99 -28.68
CA PHE A 36 -20.65 -12.29 -27.83
C PHE A 36 -21.09 -13.06 -26.60
N VAL A 37 -20.75 -14.35 -26.52
CA VAL A 37 -21.16 -15.21 -25.40
C VAL A 37 -19.98 -15.85 -24.67
N LYS A 38 -20.12 -15.97 -23.34
CA LYS A 38 -19.06 -16.52 -22.47
C LYS A 38 -18.92 -18.04 -22.63
N GLY A 39 -20.06 -18.71 -22.61
CA GLY A 39 -20.21 -20.15 -22.67
C GLY A 39 -20.64 -20.61 -24.06
N ASN A 40 -21.54 -21.57 -24.10
CA ASN A 40 -21.93 -22.25 -25.34
C ASN A 40 -22.93 -21.44 -26.16
N ALA A 41 -23.00 -21.73 -27.46
CA ALA A 41 -24.09 -21.28 -28.31
C ALA A 41 -24.73 -22.44 -29.10
N THR A 42 -26.03 -22.35 -29.34
CA THR A 42 -26.76 -23.18 -30.31
C THR A 42 -27.32 -22.27 -31.38
N LEU A 43 -26.91 -22.49 -32.63
CA LEU A 43 -27.38 -21.76 -33.79
C LEU A 43 -28.36 -22.67 -34.55
N SER A 44 -29.66 -22.45 -34.39
CA SER A 44 -30.73 -23.29 -34.98
C SER A 44 -31.06 -22.82 -36.41
N GLN A 45 -32.28 -23.00 -36.95
CA GLN A 45 -32.56 -22.72 -38.36
C GLN A 45 -32.88 -21.24 -38.68
N HIS A 46 -31.89 -20.34 -38.61
CA HIS A 46 -32.06 -18.88 -38.74
C HIS A 46 -30.79 -18.20 -39.30
N GLU A 47 -30.65 -16.87 -39.16
CA GLU A 47 -29.44 -16.16 -39.55
C GLU A 47 -28.98 -15.05 -38.59
N SER A 48 -27.75 -14.58 -38.78
CA SER A 48 -27.26 -13.32 -38.21
C SER A 48 -26.49 -12.55 -39.27
N GLU A 49 -26.70 -11.24 -39.28
CA GLU A 49 -26.04 -10.33 -40.21
C GLU A 49 -24.79 -9.68 -39.60
N GLY A 50 -24.14 -10.35 -38.65
CA GLY A 50 -22.96 -9.81 -37.99
C GLY A 50 -22.04 -10.88 -37.40
N PRO A 51 -20.83 -10.47 -36.97
CA PRO A 51 -19.83 -11.39 -36.45
C PRO A 51 -20.24 -11.97 -35.09
N ILE A 52 -19.91 -13.24 -34.86
CA ILE A 52 -20.24 -14.00 -33.65
C ILE A 52 -18.94 -14.49 -32.99
N ALA A 53 -18.82 -14.30 -31.67
CA ALA A 53 -17.77 -14.94 -30.88
C ALA A 53 -18.35 -15.69 -29.67
N ILE A 54 -17.82 -16.91 -29.47
CA ILE A 54 -18.32 -17.91 -28.53
C ILE A 54 -17.15 -18.39 -27.69
N GLY A 55 -17.23 -18.20 -26.37
CA GLY A 55 -16.20 -18.65 -25.44
C GLY A 55 -16.26 -20.13 -25.06
N GLY A 56 -17.38 -20.80 -25.28
CA GLY A 56 -17.55 -22.23 -25.13
C GLY A 56 -17.60 -22.96 -26.48
N ASN A 57 -18.44 -23.98 -26.54
CA ASN A 57 -18.69 -24.78 -27.73
C ASN A 57 -19.87 -24.22 -28.55
N VAL A 58 -19.89 -24.49 -29.85
CA VAL A 58 -21.04 -24.19 -30.70
C VAL A 58 -21.72 -25.46 -31.21
N THR A 59 -23.05 -25.50 -31.14
CA THR A 59 -23.86 -26.49 -31.88
C THR A 59 -24.42 -25.82 -33.12
N THR A 60 -24.07 -26.34 -34.30
CA THR A 60 -24.47 -25.75 -35.58
C THR A 60 -25.58 -26.54 -36.23
N ASN A 61 -26.59 -25.84 -36.73
CA ASN A 61 -27.65 -26.39 -37.57
C ASN A 61 -27.62 -25.74 -38.97
N GLN A 62 -28.73 -25.79 -39.72
CA GLN A 62 -28.91 -25.02 -40.95
C GLN A 62 -29.06 -23.53 -40.62
N TYR A 63 -27.94 -22.85 -40.43
CA TYR A 63 -27.87 -21.44 -40.04
C TYR A 63 -27.05 -20.64 -41.05
N GLN A 64 -27.22 -19.33 -41.11
CA GLN A 64 -26.41 -18.46 -41.96
C GLN A 64 -25.81 -17.30 -41.18
N ILE A 65 -24.53 -16.99 -41.43
CA ILE A 65 -23.90 -15.74 -41.01
C ILE A 65 -23.51 -14.98 -42.27
N SER A 66 -24.13 -13.81 -42.50
CA SER A 66 -24.02 -13.07 -43.76
C SER A 66 -23.87 -11.58 -43.56
N PHE A 67 -22.70 -11.03 -43.86
CA PHE A 67 -22.46 -9.58 -43.87
C PHE A 67 -21.27 -9.24 -44.76
N ASP A 68 -21.17 -8.00 -45.27
CA ASP A 68 -19.98 -7.60 -46.04
C ASP A 68 -18.73 -7.63 -45.14
N SER A 69 -17.69 -8.37 -45.53
CA SER A 69 -16.39 -8.43 -44.83
C SER A 69 -15.75 -7.08 -44.45
N LYS A 70 -16.14 -5.98 -45.10
CA LYS A 70 -15.74 -4.60 -44.73
C LYS A 70 -16.31 -4.16 -43.38
N LEU A 71 -17.47 -4.69 -42.99
CA LEU A 71 -18.10 -4.49 -41.69
C LEU A 71 -17.50 -5.37 -40.59
N GLY A 72 -16.60 -6.30 -40.95
CA GLY A 72 -15.87 -7.15 -40.02
C GLY A 72 -15.12 -6.36 -38.94
N VAL A 73 -15.33 -6.76 -37.69
CA VAL A 73 -14.78 -6.09 -36.49
C VAL A 73 -13.50 -6.75 -35.98
N TYR A 74 -13.27 -8.00 -36.36
CA TYR A 74 -12.10 -8.78 -35.99
C TYR A 74 -11.50 -9.43 -37.23
N LYS A 75 -10.19 -9.27 -37.42
CA LYS A 75 -9.47 -9.79 -38.59
C LYS A 75 -8.24 -10.57 -38.17
N VAL A 76 -7.97 -11.65 -38.88
CA VAL A 76 -6.74 -12.45 -38.74
C VAL A 76 -6.13 -12.58 -40.12
N ASN A 77 -4.92 -12.06 -40.33
CA ASN A 77 -4.27 -12.01 -41.66
C ASN A 77 -5.23 -11.43 -42.72
N ASP A 78 -5.80 -10.26 -42.44
CA ASP A 78 -6.81 -9.53 -43.24
C ASP A 78 -8.17 -10.22 -43.49
N ALA A 79 -8.31 -11.49 -43.14
CA ALA A 79 -9.58 -12.20 -43.22
C ALA A 79 -10.56 -11.72 -42.13
N SER A 80 -11.75 -11.27 -42.54
CA SER A 80 -12.84 -10.91 -41.63
C SER A 80 -13.41 -12.16 -40.95
N ILE A 81 -13.39 -12.22 -39.62
CA ILE A 81 -13.88 -13.38 -38.87
C ILE A 81 -15.37 -13.20 -38.55
N ALA A 82 -16.23 -13.95 -39.23
CA ALA A 82 -17.67 -14.02 -38.96
C ALA A 82 -18.01 -14.91 -37.78
N LEU A 83 -17.22 -15.95 -37.52
CA LEU A 83 -17.43 -16.86 -36.39
C LEU A 83 -16.10 -17.21 -35.72
N ALA A 84 -15.98 -16.86 -34.44
CA ALA A 84 -14.86 -17.26 -33.59
C ALA A 84 -15.37 -18.16 -32.45
N VAL A 85 -14.86 -19.39 -32.35
CA VAL A 85 -15.26 -20.36 -31.32
C VAL A 85 -14.01 -20.76 -30.53
N ARG A 86 -13.97 -20.47 -29.22
CA ARG A 86 -12.85 -20.86 -28.36
C ARG A 86 -12.83 -22.36 -28.10
N GLY A 87 -14.01 -22.96 -27.91
CA GLY A 87 -14.18 -24.40 -27.74
C GLY A 87 -14.24 -25.16 -29.07
N GLY A 88 -14.98 -26.27 -29.07
CA GLY A 88 -15.21 -27.10 -30.24
C GLY A 88 -16.60 -26.90 -30.87
N VAL A 89 -16.82 -27.63 -31.96
CA VAL A 89 -18.06 -27.58 -32.75
C VAL A 89 -18.77 -28.93 -32.64
N LYS A 90 -20.09 -28.90 -32.43
CA LYS A 90 -20.99 -30.03 -32.68
C LYS A 90 -21.74 -29.77 -33.99
N LEU A 91 -21.38 -30.50 -35.04
CA LEU A 91 -22.12 -30.49 -36.31
C LEU A 91 -23.42 -31.30 -36.13
N ASN A 92 -24.55 -30.61 -35.95
CA ASN A 92 -25.79 -31.26 -35.55
C ASN A 92 -26.70 -31.62 -36.73
N ASN A 93 -27.07 -30.63 -37.57
CA ASN A 93 -27.97 -30.85 -38.70
C ASN A 93 -27.75 -29.82 -39.81
N GLY A 94 -27.81 -30.22 -41.09
CA GLY A 94 -27.67 -29.30 -42.22
C GLY A 94 -26.33 -28.55 -42.26
N SER A 95 -26.33 -27.40 -42.95
CA SER A 95 -25.12 -26.60 -43.20
C SER A 95 -25.19 -25.23 -42.55
N LEU A 96 -24.15 -24.88 -41.78
CA LEU A 96 -23.89 -23.48 -41.41
C LEU A 96 -23.19 -22.79 -42.58
N ALA A 97 -23.82 -21.78 -43.18
CA ALA A 97 -23.24 -21.00 -44.27
C ALA A 97 -22.57 -19.70 -43.75
N ILE A 98 -21.36 -19.43 -44.23
CA ILE A 98 -20.61 -18.20 -43.97
C ILE A 98 -20.48 -17.46 -45.30
N ASN A 99 -21.14 -16.30 -45.40
CA ASN A 99 -21.26 -15.52 -46.64
C ASN A 99 -20.49 -14.20 -46.57
N GLY A 100 -20.45 -13.46 -47.68
CA GLY A 100 -19.94 -12.09 -47.72
C GLY A 100 -18.42 -11.95 -47.60
N ASN A 101 -17.68 -12.97 -48.07
CA ASN A 101 -16.21 -13.06 -47.99
C ASN A 101 -15.68 -13.08 -46.54
N ASN A 102 -16.46 -13.63 -45.61
CA ASN A 102 -16.02 -13.83 -44.24
C ASN A 102 -15.42 -15.22 -44.02
N TYR A 103 -14.75 -15.35 -42.88
CA TYR A 103 -13.99 -16.51 -42.45
C TYR A 103 -14.38 -16.95 -41.03
N ILE A 104 -13.84 -18.09 -40.58
CA ILE A 104 -14.08 -18.59 -39.22
C ILE A 104 -12.78 -19.02 -38.54
N LYS A 105 -12.83 -19.08 -37.21
CA LYS A 105 -11.78 -19.61 -36.35
C LYS A 105 -12.38 -20.54 -35.30
N VAL A 106 -11.78 -21.72 -35.14
CA VAL A 106 -12.20 -22.75 -34.17
C VAL A 106 -10.98 -23.15 -33.33
N GLY A 107 -11.09 -23.00 -32.02
CA GLY A 107 -10.01 -23.31 -31.08
C GLY A 107 -9.77 -24.82 -30.95
N GLN A 108 -10.84 -25.63 -30.96
CA GLN A 108 -10.74 -27.09 -30.84
C GLN A 108 -11.40 -27.82 -32.00
N CYS A 109 -10.62 -28.10 -33.05
CA CYS A 109 -11.08 -28.93 -34.17
C CYS A 109 -11.06 -30.44 -33.88
N ALA A 110 -10.28 -30.90 -32.91
CA ALA A 110 -10.21 -32.31 -32.51
C ALA A 110 -10.38 -32.43 -30.98
N PRO A 111 -11.57 -32.11 -30.44
CA PRO A 111 -11.80 -32.13 -29.01
C PRO A 111 -11.80 -33.56 -28.44
N ASN A 112 -11.27 -33.71 -27.23
CA ASN A 112 -11.39 -34.95 -26.45
C ASN A 112 -12.75 -35.02 -25.71
N ASP A 113 -13.84 -34.76 -26.42
CA ASP A 113 -15.21 -34.75 -25.89
C ASP A 113 -16.15 -35.40 -26.90
N ALA A 114 -16.76 -36.53 -26.52
CA ALA A 114 -17.63 -37.32 -27.38
C ALA A 114 -18.95 -36.60 -27.76
N SER A 115 -19.30 -35.52 -27.07
CA SER A 115 -20.47 -34.69 -27.41
C SER A 115 -20.20 -33.72 -28.57
N LEU A 116 -18.94 -33.54 -28.96
CA LEU A 116 -18.47 -32.66 -30.03
C LEU A 116 -18.00 -33.46 -31.24
N THR A 117 -17.81 -32.77 -32.36
CA THR A 117 -17.39 -33.37 -33.63
C THR A 117 -15.91 -33.12 -33.88
N ASN A 118 -15.13 -34.18 -34.05
CA ASN A 118 -13.79 -34.06 -34.65
C ASN A 118 -13.93 -33.59 -36.09
N LEU A 119 -13.32 -32.47 -36.43
CA LEU A 119 -13.49 -31.76 -37.69
C LEU A 119 -12.38 -32.10 -38.69
N LYS A 120 -12.76 -32.18 -39.96
CA LYS A 120 -11.85 -32.13 -41.11
C LYS A 120 -12.12 -30.88 -41.92
N VAL A 121 -11.07 -30.09 -42.13
CA VAL A 121 -11.12 -28.85 -42.93
C VAL A 121 -10.61 -29.14 -44.33
N TRP A 122 -11.44 -28.86 -45.32
CA TRP A 122 -11.13 -29.02 -46.73
C TRP A 122 -10.85 -27.65 -47.34
N TYR A 123 -9.57 -27.42 -47.65
CA TYR A 123 -9.10 -26.23 -48.39
C TYR A 123 -9.11 -26.42 -49.90
N LYS A 124 -9.35 -27.65 -50.34
CA LYS A 124 -9.45 -28.06 -51.74
C LYS A 124 -10.63 -29.01 -51.88
N ASP A 125 -11.20 -29.03 -53.07
CA ASP A 125 -12.27 -29.98 -53.41
C ASP A 125 -11.74 -31.40 -53.66
N ASN A 126 -12.64 -32.32 -54.02
CA ASN A 126 -12.33 -33.71 -54.33
C ASN A 126 -11.40 -33.88 -55.54
N ASN A 127 -11.24 -32.85 -56.38
CA ASN A 127 -10.35 -32.82 -57.53
C ASN A 127 -9.00 -32.16 -57.22
N ASN A 128 -8.70 -31.88 -55.94
CA ASN A 128 -7.51 -31.20 -55.46
C ASN A 128 -7.37 -29.75 -56.01
N ALA A 129 -8.49 -29.12 -56.39
CA ALA A 129 -8.54 -27.73 -56.83
C ALA A 129 -8.91 -26.78 -55.68
N ALA A 130 -8.38 -25.56 -55.72
CA ALA A 130 -8.74 -24.50 -54.78
C ALA A 130 -10.21 -24.12 -54.94
N SER A 131 -11.00 -24.31 -53.88
CA SER A 131 -12.45 -24.15 -53.91
C SER A 131 -12.96 -23.44 -52.65
N ASN A 132 -14.28 -23.43 -52.46
CA ASN A 132 -14.89 -23.01 -51.21
C ASN A 132 -14.44 -23.93 -50.08
N ILE A 133 -14.28 -23.38 -48.87
CA ILE A 133 -13.81 -24.19 -47.74
C ILE A 133 -15.00 -24.95 -47.15
N ARG A 134 -14.79 -26.24 -46.86
CA ARG A 134 -15.77 -27.11 -46.20
C ARG A 134 -15.20 -27.61 -44.89
N ILE A 135 -16.03 -27.65 -43.85
CA ILE A 135 -15.66 -28.23 -42.56
C ILE A 135 -16.69 -29.29 -42.24
N THR A 136 -16.22 -30.53 -42.15
CA THR A 136 -17.06 -31.73 -42.04
C THR A 136 -16.60 -32.55 -40.85
N SER A 137 -17.30 -33.64 -40.53
CA SER A 137 -16.74 -34.61 -39.58
C SER A 137 -15.43 -35.20 -40.13
N SER A 138 -14.56 -35.64 -39.23
CA SER A 138 -13.26 -36.23 -39.58
C SER A 138 -13.36 -37.45 -40.50
N THR A 139 -14.50 -38.14 -40.49
CA THR A 139 -14.82 -39.28 -41.34
C THR A 139 -15.61 -38.90 -42.60
N GLY A 140 -16.03 -37.63 -42.74
CA GLY A 140 -16.80 -37.12 -43.87
C GLY A 140 -15.94 -36.73 -45.08
N GLY A 141 -16.57 -36.74 -46.26
CA GLY A 141 -16.04 -36.21 -47.52
C GLY A 141 -16.33 -34.70 -47.69
N TYR A 142 -15.79 -34.07 -48.73
CA TYR A 142 -15.96 -32.62 -49.00
C TYR A 142 -17.44 -32.18 -49.04
N ASP A 143 -18.32 -32.98 -49.64
CA ASP A 143 -19.75 -32.69 -49.80
C ASP A 143 -20.63 -33.29 -48.68
N SER A 144 -20.03 -33.87 -47.63
CA SER A 144 -20.79 -34.46 -46.53
C SER A 144 -21.57 -33.41 -45.75
N SER A 145 -22.74 -33.81 -45.23
CA SER A 145 -23.59 -33.04 -44.33
C SER A 145 -23.83 -33.85 -43.05
N PRO A 146 -23.93 -33.24 -41.85
CA PRO A 146 -23.85 -31.80 -41.57
C PRO A 146 -22.46 -31.21 -41.76
N ASN A 147 -22.38 -29.91 -42.07
CA ASN A 147 -21.11 -29.21 -42.32
C ASN A 147 -21.15 -27.70 -41.99
N ILE A 148 -19.99 -27.06 -42.04
CA ILE A 148 -19.86 -25.61 -42.19
C ILE A 148 -19.31 -25.34 -43.59
N ASN A 149 -19.99 -24.44 -44.30
CA ASN A 149 -19.63 -24.00 -45.65
C ASN A 149 -19.20 -22.54 -45.60
N ILE A 150 -17.94 -22.27 -45.93
CA ILE A 150 -17.46 -20.91 -46.19
C ILE A 150 -17.61 -20.64 -47.68
N ASN A 151 -18.58 -19.78 -48.05
CA ASN A 151 -18.92 -19.44 -49.44
C ASN A 151 -17.95 -18.42 -50.05
N ALA A 152 -16.66 -18.73 -49.93
CA ALA A 152 -15.56 -17.92 -50.42
C ALA A 152 -14.40 -18.87 -50.80
N ASN A 153 -13.80 -18.62 -51.96
CA ASN A 153 -12.65 -19.42 -52.42
C ASN A 153 -11.47 -19.26 -51.45
N VAL A 154 -10.78 -20.37 -51.14
CA VAL A 154 -9.62 -20.40 -50.24
C VAL A 154 -8.54 -19.36 -50.56
N ASN A 155 -8.38 -18.99 -51.84
CA ASN A 155 -7.39 -18.01 -52.28
C ASN A 155 -7.62 -16.62 -51.67
N MET A 156 -8.86 -16.26 -51.29
CA MET A 156 -9.15 -15.00 -50.60
C MET A 156 -8.55 -14.93 -49.19
N PHE A 157 -8.19 -16.08 -48.61
CA PHE A 157 -7.65 -16.20 -47.25
C PHE A 157 -6.22 -16.73 -47.25
N THR A 158 -5.52 -16.59 -48.37
CA THR A 158 -4.15 -17.06 -48.56
C THR A 158 -3.21 -15.87 -48.73
N THR A 159 -2.22 -15.74 -47.86
CA THR A 159 -1.22 -14.67 -47.91
C THR A 159 0.16 -15.30 -48.04
N ASN A 160 0.95 -14.87 -49.02
CA ASN A 160 2.29 -15.42 -49.30
C ASN A 160 2.30 -16.96 -49.42
N GLY A 161 1.25 -17.54 -50.02
CA GLY A 161 1.10 -18.99 -50.18
C GLY A 161 0.67 -19.76 -48.92
N VAL A 162 0.45 -19.07 -47.79
CA VAL A 162 -0.02 -19.67 -46.54
C VAL A 162 -1.50 -19.39 -46.35
N VAL A 163 -2.29 -20.45 -46.31
CA VAL A 163 -3.73 -20.36 -46.03
C VAL A 163 -3.96 -20.06 -44.56
N ASN A 164 -4.83 -19.10 -44.26
CA ASN A 164 -5.30 -18.85 -42.92
C ASN A 164 -5.96 -20.11 -42.34
N GLN A 165 -5.44 -20.64 -41.24
CA GLN A 165 -5.94 -21.90 -40.70
C GLN A 165 -7.27 -21.70 -39.96
N VAL A 166 -8.25 -22.59 -40.17
CA VAL A 166 -9.52 -22.59 -39.43
C VAL A 166 -9.26 -22.99 -37.98
N CYS A 167 -8.46 -24.04 -37.78
CA CYS A 167 -8.11 -24.60 -36.49
C CYS A 167 -6.98 -23.79 -35.87
N ASP A 168 -7.33 -22.85 -35.01
CA ASP A 168 -6.38 -21.89 -34.45
C ASP A 168 -6.91 -21.34 -33.13
N ASN A 169 -6.36 -21.85 -32.03
CA ASN A 169 -6.69 -21.39 -30.68
C ASN A 169 -5.86 -20.15 -30.26
N THR A 170 -4.87 -19.73 -31.05
CA THR A 170 -3.96 -18.64 -30.67
C THR A 170 -4.63 -17.27 -30.75
N ILE A 171 -5.81 -17.18 -31.36
CA ILE A 171 -6.61 -15.94 -31.39
C ILE A 171 -7.32 -15.67 -30.05
N PHE A 172 -7.36 -16.65 -29.13
CA PHE A 172 -7.98 -16.52 -27.81
C PHE A 172 -6.90 -16.39 -26.74
N GLY A 173 -7.12 -15.50 -25.77
CA GLY A 173 -6.18 -15.25 -24.68
C GLY A 173 -6.15 -13.79 -24.28
N THR A 174 -5.21 -13.44 -23.40
CA THR A 174 -5.10 -12.10 -22.81
C THR A 174 -4.06 -11.21 -23.49
N ALA A 175 -3.36 -11.69 -24.52
CA ALA A 175 -2.39 -10.89 -25.24
C ALA A 175 -3.08 -9.86 -26.15
N SER A 176 -2.32 -8.84 -26.56
CA SER A 176 -2.86 -7.80 -27.45
C SER A 176 -3.34 -8.40 -28.77
N GLY A 177 -4.54 -8.01 -29.21
CA GLY A 177 -5.19 -8.53 -30.41
C GLY A 177 -5.87 -9.90 -30.27
N GLN A 178 -5.76 -10.57 -29.12
CA GLN A 178 -6.53 -11.78 -28.83
C GLN A 178 -7.92 -11.46 -28.27
N ILE A 179 -8.83 -12.43 -28.39
CA ILE A 179 -10.17 -12.40 -27.80
C ILE A 179 -10.07 -12.91 -26.35
N ASP A 180 -9.99 -11.98 -25.40
CA ASP A 180 -10.02 -12.26 -23.96
C ASP A 180 -11.47 -12.40 -23.46
N VAL A 181 -12.08 -13.57 -23.67
CA VAL A 181 -13.49 -13.80 -23.30
C VAL A 181 -13.73 -13.59 -21.80
N ASP A 182 -12.87 -14.15 -20.94
CA ASP A 182 -13.10 -14.14 -19.49
C ASP A 182 -12.87 -12.74 -18.89
N GLY A 183 -11.81 -12.05 -19.32
CA GLY A 183 -11.60 -10.65 -18.96
C GLY A 183 -12.67 -9.73 -19.53
N ALA A 184 -13.17 -10.00 -20.75
CA ALA A 184 -14.28 -9.26 -21.33
C ALA A 184 -15.57 -9.43 -20.51
N PHE A 185 -15.94 -10.65 -20.12
CA PHE A 185 -17.14 -10.87 -19.31
C PHE A 185 -17.03 -10.30 -17.90
N THR A 186 -15.83 -10.30 -17.30
CA THR A 186 -15.60 -9.57 -16.04
C THR A 186 -15.92 -8.08 -16.19
N LYS A 187 -15.45 -7.45 -17.28
CA LYS A 187 -15.75 -6.04 -17.59
C LYS A 187 -17.23 -5.84 -17.91
N LEU A 188 -17.85 -6.69 -18.73
CA LEU A 188 -19.26 -6.57 -19.13
C LEU A 188 -20.21 -6.70 -17.94
N VAL A 189 -19.91 -7.57 -16.97
CA VAL A 189 -20.67 -7.67 -15.71
C VAL A 189 -20.53 -6.38 -14.90
N ALA A 190 -19.32 -5.84 -14.76
CA ALA A 190 -19.09 -4.57 -14.06
C ALA A 190 -19.80 -3.40 -14.77
N ARG A 191 -19.79 -3.35 -16.10
CA ARG A 191 -20.49 -2.34 -16.91
C ARG A 191 -22.01 -2.47 -16.75
N SER A 192 -22.56 -3.67 -16.84
CA SER A 192 -23.98 -3.93 -16.60
C SER A 192 -24.42 -3.47 -15.21
N GLY A 193 -23.62 -3.74 -14.17
CA GLY A 193 -23.87 -3.23 -12.81
C GLY A 193 -23.75 -1.70 -12.70
N GLN A 194 -22.80 -1.08 -13.40
CA GLN A 194 -22.67 0.37 -13.47
C GLN A 194 -23.90 1.02 -14.09
N LEU A 195 -24.38 0.51 -15.23
CA LEU A 195 -25.59 1.03 -15.90
C LEU A 195 -26.81 0.96 -14.98
N ALA A 196 -26.94 -0.12 -14.21
CA ALA A 196 -28.01 -0.30 -13.22
C ALA A 196 -27.90 0.67 -12.02
N GLY A 197 -26.70 1.13 -11.69
CA GLY A 197 -26.45 2.09 -10.61
C GLY A 197 -26.52 3.56 -11.04
N MET A 198 -26.75 3.85 -12.32
CA MET A 198 -26.95 5.22 -12.79
C MET A 198 -28.30 5.76 -12.29
N ALA A 199 -28.33 7.02 -11.87
CA ALA A 199 -29.57 7.64 -11.44
C ALA A 199 -30.56 7.77 -12.61
N ASP A 200 -31.80 7.35 -12.39
CA ASP A 200 -32.88 7.55 -13.35
C ASP A 200 -33.07 9.06 -13.61
N ASN A 201 -33.18 9.40 -14.89
CA ASN A 201 -33.43 10.77 -15.34
C ASN A 201 -34.50 10.87 -16.44
N LEU A 202 -35.12 9.74 -16.77
CA LEU A 202 -36.13 9.59 -17.81
C LEU A 202 -37.44 9.11 -17.18
N PRO A 203 -38.41 10.01 -16.91
CA PRO A 203 -39.69 9.60 -16.37
C PRO A 203 -40.53 8.90 -17.44
N ILE A 204 -41.22 7.83 -17.05
CA ILE A 204 -42.29 7.26 -17.87
C ILE A 204 -43.51 8.17 -17.76
N ARG A 205 -44.09 8.53 -18.91
CA ARG A 205 -45.25 9.42 -19.02
C ARG A 205 -46.51 8.62 -19.39
N ASP A 206 -47.67 9.17 -19.07
CA ASP A 206 -48.95 8.66 -19.54
C ASP A 206 -49.07 8.76 -21.07
N GLN A 207 -50.16 8.21 -21.62
CA GLN A 207 -50.45 8.23 -23.06
C GLN A 207 -50.57 9.66 -23.65
N ASN A 208 -50.82 10.66 -22.80
CA ASN A 208 -50.92 12.07 -23.19
C ASN A 208 -49.58 12.83 -23.01
N GLY A 209 -48.51 12.15 -22.59
CA GLY A 209 -47.20 12.74 -22.35
C GLY A 209 -47.04 13.45 -21.01
N LYS A 210 -47.95 13.27 -20.05
CA LYS A 210 -47.86 13.86 -18.70
C LYS A 210 -47.16 12.89 -17.73
N ILE A 211 -46.39 13.45 -16.80
CA ILE A 211 -45.75 12.67 -15.73
C ILE A 211 -46.80 12.31 -14.68
N LYS A 212 -46.85 11.04 -14.28
CA LYS A 212 -47.74 10.57 -13.21
C LYS A 212 -47.20 11.03 -11.86
N MET A 213 -47.94 11.89 -11.16
CA MET A 213 -47.47 12.49 -9.89
C MET A 213 -47.19 11.46 -8.79
N SER A 214 -47.86 10.30 -8.79
CA SER A 214 -47.60 9.23 -7.82
C SER A 214 -46.35 8.40 -8.13
N ALA A 215 -45.75 8.56 -9.32
CA ALA A 215 -44.54 7.88 -9.74
C ALA A 215 -43.71 8.79 -10.68
N PRO A 216 -43.17 9.92 -10.17
CA PRO A 216 -42.61 10.98 -11.00
C PRO A 216 -41.27 10.62 -11.65
N MET A 217 -40.55 9.63 -11.11
CA MET A 217 -39.29 9.08 -11.62
C MET A 217 -39.18 7.62 -11.18
N GLY A 218 -38.42 6.81 -11.91
CA GLY A 218 -38.12 5.43 -11.52
C GLY A 218 -37.20 5.31 -10.28
N PRO A 219 -36.88 4.07 -9.86
CA PRO A 219 -37.21 2.82 -10.52
C PRO A 219 -38.69 2.45 -10.39
N TYR A 220 -39.31 2.00 -11.48
CA TYR A 220 -40.71 1.55 -11.48
C TYR A 220 -40.78 0.06 -11.14
N LEU A 221 -41.28 -0.28 -9.95
CA LEU A 221 -41.23 -1.66 -9.45
C LEU A 221 -42.54 -2.44 -9.61
N THR A 222 -43.67 -1.75 -9.74
CA THR A 222 -45.02 -2.35 -9.81
C THR A 222 -45.77 -1.89 -11.06
N PRO A 223 -46.52 -2.77 -11.78
CA PRO A 223 -47.24 -2.40 -13.01
C PRO A 223 -48.21 -1.22 -12.85
N SER A 224 -48.83 -1.06 -11.68
CA SER A 224 -49.72 0.07 -11.36
C SER A 224 -49.05 1.45 -11.41
N ALA A 225 -47.72 1.49 -11.38
CA ALA A 225 -46.95 2.73 -11.45
C ALA A 225 -46.95 3.34 -12.86
N ILE A 226 -47.32 2.56 -13.88
CA ILE A 226 -47.37 3.01 -15.28
C ILE A 226 -48.77 2.76 -15.86
N ASP A 227 -49.04 3.38 -17.00
CA ASP A 227 -50.30 3.21 -17.73
C ASP A 227 -50.11 2.21 -18.89
N ASN A 228 -51.19 1.78 -19.54
CA ASN A 228 -51.13 0.70 -20.55
C ASN A 228 -50.36 1.06 -21.83
N ASN A 229 -50.31 2.35 -22.19
CA ASN A 229 -49.62 2.86 -23.38
C ASN A 229 -48.73 4.04 -23.00
N PRO A 230 -47.66 3.80 -22.23
CA PRO A 230 -46.81 4.87 -21.75
C PRO A 230 -46.05 5.54 -22.90
N LYS A 231 -45.58 6.76 -22.65
CA LYS A 231 -44.64 7.48 -23.53
C LYS A 231 -43.29 7.63 -22.87
N ILE A 232 -42.24 7.46 -23.67
CA ILE A 232 -40.85 7.69 -23.31
C ILE A 232 -40.35 8.86 -24.17
N ILE A 233 -40.15 10.02 -23.55
CA ILE A 233 -39.66 11.21 -24.26
C ILE A 233 -38.20 11.42 -23.84
N VAL A 234 -37.27 11.06 -24.72
CA VAL A 234 -35.83 11.16 -24.45
C VAL A 234 -35.33 12.57 -24.71
N ASP A 235 -34.23 12.92 -24.06
CA ASP A 235 -33.46 14.12 -24.36
C ASP A 235 -32.30 13.73 -25.29
N PRO A 236 -32.25 14.27 -26.52
CA PRO A 236 -31.23 13.90 -27.51
C PRO A 236 -29.82 14.37 -27.14
N THR A 237 -29.67 15.20 -26.09
CA THR A 237 -28.40 15.82 -25.71
C THR A 237 -27.72 15.16 -24.50
N LYS A 238 -28.28 14.05 -23.99
CA LYS A 238 -27.73 13.35 -22.81
C LYS A 238 -27.93 11.84 -22.86
N ILE A 239 -27.29 11.16 -21.91
CA ILE A 239 -27.59 9.78 -21.57
C ILE A 239 -28.92 9.75 -20.80
N ASN A 240 -29.88 8.99 -21.30
CA ASN A 240 -31.20 8.80 -20.71
C ASN A 240 -31.22 7.45 -20.00
N VAL A 241 -31.64 7.43 -18.75
CA VAL A 241 -31.67 6.24 -17.89
C VAL A 241 -33.08 6.03 -17.39
N LEU A 242 -33.62 4.85 -17.69
CA LEU A 242 -34.90 4.36 -17.22
C LEU A 242 -34.72 3.00 -16.54
N THR A 243 -35.16 2.87 -15.30
CA THR A 243 -35.15 1.60 -14.57
C THR A 243 -36.57 1.11 -14.29
N VAL A 244 -36.84 -0.13 -14.68
CA VAL A 244 -38.12 -0.82 -14.47
C VAL A 244 -37.89 -2.24 -13.99
N SER A 245 -38.80 -2.79 -13.19
CA SER A 245 -38.78 -4.23 -12.93
C SER A 245 -39.14 -5.02 -14.18
N ALA A 246 -38.69 -6.27 -14.28
CA ALA A 246 -39.07 -7.20 -15.34
C ALA A 246 -40.60 -7.39 -15.40
N GLU A 247 -41.29 -7.36 -14.26
CA GLU A 247 -42.75 -7.42 -14.21
C GLU A 247 -43.39 -6.17 -14.83
N VAL A 248 -42.89 -4.97 -14.50
CA VAL A 248 -43.35 -3.71 -15.11
C VAL A 248 -43.09 -3.73 -16.61
N TRP A 249 -41.87 -4.06 -17.03
CA TRP A 249 -41.52 -4.12 -18.45
C TRP A 249 -42.46 -5.04 -19.23
N ASN A 250 -42.68 -6.24 -18.71
CA ASN A 250 -43.51 -7.25 -19.37
C ASN A 250 -45.02 -6.95 -19.33
N SER A 251 -45.44 -5.92 -18.56
CA SER A 251 -46.83 -5.42 -18.56
C SER A 251 -47.09 -4.39 -19.67
N ILE A 252 -46.06 -3.81 -20.26
CA ILE A 252 -46.17 -2.81 -21.34
C ILE A 252 -46.40 -3.54 -22.67
N GLN A 253 -47.56 -3.31 -23.29
CA GLN A 253 -47.86 -3.88 -24.60
C GLN A 253 -47.40 -2.97 -25.74
N ASN A 254 -47.69 -1.68 -25.63
CA ASN A 254 -47.31 -0.67 -26.61
C ASN A 254 -46.71 0.53 -25.90
N SER A 255 -45.79 1.23 -26.55
CA SER A 255 -45.21 2.47 -26.04
C SER A 255 -44.80 3.36 -27.21
N ASN A 256 -44.71 4.66 -27.00
CA ASN A 256 -44.09 5.57 -27.99
C ASN A 256 -42.75 6.07 -27.45
N ILE A 257 -41.72 6.10 -28.28
CA ILE A 257 -40.45 6.78 -28.00
C ILE A 257 -40.36 8.01 -28.88
N GLU A 258 -40.11 9.16 -28.27
CA GLU A 258 -40.01 10.46 -28.95
C GLU A 258 -38.66 11.11 -28.65
N GLY A 259 -38.09 11.82 -29.64
CA GLY A 259 -36.86 12.59 -29.46
C GLY A 259 -35.56 11.82 -29.69
N ILE A 260 -35.63 10.55 -30.11
CA ILE A 260 -34.43 9.78 -30.46
C ILE A 260 -33.77 10.36 -31.73
N PRO A 261 -32.45 10.68 -31.71
CA PRO A 261 -31.74 11.17 -32.88
C PRO A 261 -31.82 10.23 -34.09
N GLN A 262 -31.51 10.75 -35.28
CA GLN A 262 -31.43 9.93 -36.49
C GLN A 262 -30.47 8.75 -36.30
N GLY A 263 -30.91 7.60 -36.80
CA GLY A 263 -30.24 6.31 -36.62
C GLY A 263 -28.87 6.23 -37.28
N PHE A 264 -28.08 5.30 -36.78
CA PHE A 264 -26.80 4.86 -37.32
C PHE A 264 -26.91 4.42 -38.79
N GLN A 265 -25.84 4.58 -39.57
CA GLN A 265 -25.69 3.94 -40.89
C GLN A 265 -24.71 2.78 -40.78
N ALA A 266 -24.98 1.67 -41.47
CA ALA A 266 -24.13 0.48 -41.44
C ALA A 266 -22.68 0.82 -41.82
N GLY A 267 -21.75 0.66 -40.86
CA GLY A 267 -20.32 0.92 -41.04
C GLY A 267 -19.73 2.05 -40.19
N ASP A 268 -20.55 2.87 -39.50
CA ASP A 268 -19.98 3.83 -38.55
C ASP A 268 -19.33 3.07 -37.37
N LYS A 269 -18.16 3.52 -36.91
CA LYS A 269 -17.43 2.85 -35.82
C LYS A 269 -17.41 3.65 -34.53
N ASN A 270 -17.80 4.93 -34.59
CA ASN A 270 -17.69 5.86 -33.48
C ASN A 270 -18.86 6.86 -33.51
N TYR A 271 -19.68 6.84 -32.46
CA TYR A 271 -20.56 7.97 -32.13
C TYR A 271 -19.95 8.68 -30.93
N THR A 272 -19.66 9.96 -31.07
CA THR A 272 -19.14 10.80 -29.98
C THR A 272 -20.21 11.75 -29.42
N GLY A 273 -21.45 11.60 -29.88
CA GLY A 273 -22.55 12.41 -29.37
C GLY A 273 -22.95 11.96 -27.95
N PRO A 274 -23.63 12.84 -27.20
CA PRO A 274 -23.94 12.60 -25.80
C PRO A 274 -25.15 11.65 -25.60
N PHE A 275 -25.83 11.24 -26.67
CA PHE A 275 -27.05 10.45 -26.60
C PHE A 275 -26.81 8.98 -26.26
N GLY A 276 -27.71 8.43 -25.46
CA GLY A 276 -27.90 7.00 -25.24
C GLY A 276 -29.19 6.76 -24.49
N LEU A 277 -29.82 5.61 -24.71
CA LEU A 277 -30.99 5.16 -23.96
C LEU A 277 -30.66 3.85 -23.24
N ILE A 278 -30.57 3.93 -21.92
CA ILE A 278 -30.36 2.79 -21.05
C ILE A 278 -31.69 2.43 -20.42
N ILE A 279 -32.14 1.21 -20.68
CA ILE A 279 -33.31 0.62 -20.05
C ILE A 279 -32.82 -0.53 -19.18
N ASN A 280 -32.78 -0.29 -17.87
CA ASN A 280 -32.45 -1.30 -16.88
C ASN A 280 -33.71 -2.11 -16.55
N ILE A 281 -33.68 -3.41 -16.81
CA ILE A 281 -34.75 -4.37 -16.49
C ILE A 281 -34.28 -5.19 -15.28
N ILE A 282 -34.77 -4.82 -14.10
CA ILE A 282 -34.32 -5.34 -12.80
C ILE A 282 -35.35 -6.27 -12.15
N ASN A 283 -35.05 -6.81 -10.97
CA ASN A 283 -35.87 -7.77 -10.23
C ASN A 283 -36.21 -9.02 -11.05
N TYR A 284 -35.30 -9.43 -11.94
CA TYR A 284 -35.53 -10.57 -12.83
C TYR A 284 -35.75 -11.90 -12.07
N PRO A 285 -34.98 -12.25 -11.01
CA PRO A 285 -35.23 -13.48 -10.26
C PRO A 285 -36.64 -13.56 -9.65
N ALA A 286 -37.16 -12.43 -9.14
CA ALA A 286 -38.51 -12.38 -8.60
C ALA A 286 -39.59 -12.54 -9.69
N PHE A 287 -39.35 -11.98 -10.87
CA PHE A 287 -40.20 -12.18 -12.05
C PHE A 287 -40.22 -13.65 -12.48
N VAL A 288 -39.06 -14.31 -12.56
CA VAL A 288 -38.99 -15.74 -12.91
C VAL A 288 -39.80 -16.60 -11.95
N ALA A 289 -39.66 -16.36 -10.65
CA ALA A 289 -40.38 -17.10 -9.62
C ALA A 289 -41.91 -16.96 -9.71
N SER A 290 -42.43 -15.89 -10.30
CA SER A 290 -43.86 -15.57 -10.31
C SER A 290 -44.53 -15.66 -11.69
N LYS A 291 -43.79 -15.42 -12.78
CA LYS A 291 -44.30 -15.29 -14.14
C LYS A 291 -43.56 -16.13 -15.18
N GLY A 292 -42.49 -16.83 -14.77
CA GLY A 292 -41.60 -17.56 -15.68
C GLY A 292 -40.53 -16.66 -16.32
N ASN A 293 -39.80 -17.19 -17.29
CA ASN A 293 -38.58 -16.57 -17.81
C ASN A 293 -38.74 -15.78 -19.12
N THR A 294 -39.97 -15.65 -19.62
CA THR A 294 -40.24 -14.99 -20.89
C THR A 294 -40.34 -13.48 -20.74
N ILE A 295 -39.50 -12.75 -21.46
CA ILE A 295 -39.58 -11.29 -21.64
C ILE A 295 -40.15 -10.98 -23.02
N ARG A 296 -41.21 -10.17 -23.03
CA ARG A 296 -41.82 -9.62 -24.24
C ARG A 296 -41.46 -8.15 -24.36
N PHE A 297 -41.15 -7.72 -25.58
CA PHE A 297 -40.82 -6.35 -25.86
C PHE A 297 -42.07 -5.58 -26.32
N PRO A 298 -42.28 -4.35 -25.81
CA PRO A 298 -43.38 -3.51 -26.26
C PRO A 298 -43.25 -3.17 -27.75
N GLN A 299 -44.39 -3.01 -28.42
CA GLN A 299 -44.39 -2.35 -29.73
C GLN A 299 -44.08 -0.87 -29.55
N PHE A 300 -42.89 -0.46 -30.00
CA PHE A 300 -42.46 0.92 -29.95
C PHE A 300 -42.84 1.69 -31.22
N GLY A 301 -43.71 2.70 -31.06
CA GLY A 301 -43.78 3.80 -32.03
C GLY A 301 -42.54 4.69 -31.91
N GLY A 302 -42.03 5.20 -33.02
CA GLY A 302 -40.93 6.19 -33.03
C GLY A 302 -39.52 5.64 -32.78
N LEU A 303 -39.33 4.31 -32.74
CA LEU A 303 -38.03 3.66 -32.65
C LEU A 303 -37.77 2.78 -33.88
N ALA A 304 -36.95 3.25 -34.82
CA ALA A 304 -36.54 2.50 -36.01
C ALA A 304 -35.39 1.52 -35.74
N SER A 305 -35.19 0.53 -36.62
CA SER A 305 -34.11 -0.46 -36.51
C SER A 305 -32.72 0.18 -36.44
N SER A 306 -32.46 1.19 -37.27
CA SER A 306 -31.19 1.94 -37.28
C SER A 306 -30.89 2.70 -35.99
N GLN A 307 -31.90 2.93 -35.15
CA GLN A 307 -31.73 3.61 -33.86
C GLN A 307 -31.41 2.62 -32.72
N GLY A 308 -31.47 1.31 -32.97
CA GLY A 308 -31.11 0.27 -32.00
C GLY A 308 -29.66 0.40 -31.50
N SER A 309 -28.75 0.94 -32.32
CA SER A 309 -27.36 1.24 -31.93
C SER A 309 -27.22 2.23 -30.75
N TYR A 310 -28.29 2.94 -30.36
CA TYR A 310 -28.30 3.84 -29.22
C TYR A 310 -28.98 3.29 -27.97
N VAL A 311 -29.62 2.12 -28.08
CA VAL A 311 -30.47 1.57 -27.03
C VAL A 311 -29.80 0.34 -26.42
N VAL A 312 -29.75 0.27 -25.09
CA VAL A 312 -29.33 -0.93 -24.36
C VAL A 312 -30.43 -1.36 -23.39
N TYR A 313 -30.85 -2.61 -23.53
CA TYR A 313 -31.69 -3.33 -22.58
C TYR A 313 -30.78 -4.14 -21.67
N ASN A 314 -30.57 -3.60 -20.47
CA ASN A 314 -29.62 -4.13 -19.50
C ASN A 314 -30.35 -5.02 -18.49
N PHE A 315 -29.89 -6.25 -18.33
CA PHE A 315 -30.39 -7.23 -17.36
C PHE A 315 -29.31 -7.49 -16.28
N PRO A 316 -29.16 -6.58 -15.30
CA PRO A 316 -28.03 -6.58 -14.38
C PRO A 316 -28.08 -7.70 -13.33
N ASP A 317 -29.26 -8.20 -12.99
CA ASP A 317 -29.49 -9.20 -11.95
C ASP A 317 -29.99 -10.55 -12.50
N ALA A 318 -30.24 -10.65 -13.80
CA ALA A 318 -30.56 -11.92 -14.46
C ALA A 318 -29.35 -12.86 -14.41
N THR A 319 -29.54 -14.02 -13.77
CA THR A 319 -28.53 -15.09 -13.65
C THR A 319 -29.05 -16.43 -14.19
N GLU A 320 -30.37 -16.54 -14.37
CA GLU A 320 -31.03 -17.69 -14.97
C GLU A 320 -31.25 -17.45 -16.49
N THR A 321 -32.04 -18.32 -17.12
CA THR A 321 -32.40 -18.16 -18.53
C THR A 321 -33.30 -16.94 -18.73
N VAL A 322 -33.02 -16.11 -19.74
CA VAL A 322 -33.91 -15.07 -20.27
C VAL A 322 -34.41 -15.53 -21.63
N THR A 323 -35.73 -15.69 -21.77
CA THR A 323 -36.36 -16.10 -23.03
C THR A 323 -36.99 -14.90 -23.73
N LEU A 324 -36.50 -14.56 -24.91
CA LEU A 324 -37.04 -13.52 -25.77
C LEU A 324 -38.02 -14.12 -26.78
N SER A 325 -39.31 -13.76 -26.64
CA SER A 325 -40.39 -14.26 -27.50
C SER A 325 -41.28 -13.12 -28.02
N GLY A 326 -42.09 -13.43 -29.04
CA GLY A 326 -43.01 -12.48 -29.66
C GLY A 326 -42.67 -12.24 -31.14
N SER A 327 -43.37 -11.27 -31.73
CA SER A 327 -43.24 -10.89 -33.14
C SER A 327 -42.83 -9.42 -33.33
N THR A 328 -42.63 -8.68 -32.23
CA THR A 328 -42.24 -7.27 -32.24
C THR A 328 -40.73 -7.12 -32.30
N GLU A 329 -40.25 -6.37 -33.27
CA GLU A 329 -38.84 -6.00 -33.45
C GLU A 329 -38.21 -5.46 -32.15
N ILE A 330 -37.03 -5.96 -31.82
CA ILE A 330 -36.24 -5.50 -30.66
C ILE A 330 -35.17 -4.56 -31.19
N ASN A 331 -35.42 -3.26 -31.09
CA ASN A 331 -34.47 -2.23 -31.55
C ASN A 331 -33.56 -1.80 -30.41
N GLY A 332 -32.50 -2.58 -30.18
CA GLY A 332 -31.51 -2.30 -29.14
C GLY A 332 -30.65 -3.51 -28.78
N THR A 333 -29.55 -3.22 -28.10
CA THR A 333 -28.61 -4.23 -27.61
C THR A 333 -29.15 -4.92 -26.36
N ILE A 334 -29.12 -6.25 -26.34
CA ILE A 334 -29.40 -7.08 -25.16
C ILE A 334 -28.09 -7.29 -24.39
N LEU A 335 -27.99 -6.70 -23.19
CA LEU A 335 -26.85 -6.86 -22.29
C LEU A 335 -27.27 -7.68 -21.07
N ALA A 336 -27.04 -8.99 -21.12
CA ALA A 336 -27.40 -9.95 -20.07
C ALA A 336 -26.21 -10.86 -19.72
N PRO A 337 -25.04 -10.31 -19.32
CA PRO A 337 -23.76 -11.03 -19.31
C PRO A 337 -23.68 -12.22 -18.35
N LYS A 338 -24.63 -12.34 -17.41
CA LYS A 338 -24.73 -13.44 -16.44
C LYS A 338 -25.84 -14.46 -16.76
N ALA A 339 -26.71 -14.17 -17.73
CA ALA A 339 -27.88 -14.96 -18.04
C ALA A 339 -27.68 -15.82 -19.28
N ASN A 340 -28.36 -16.97 -19.33
CA ASN A 340 -28.46 -17.75 -20.56
C ASN A 340 -29.55 -17.13 -21.43
N LEU A 341 -29.28 -16.77 -22.67
CA LEU A 341 -30.30 -16.17 -23.55
C LEU A 341 -30.90 -17.22 -24.48
N VAL A 342 -32.23 -17.31 -24.51
CA VAL A 342 -32.98 -18.05 -25.53
C VAL A 342 -33.72 -17.04 -26.38
N LYS A 343 -33.42 -16.99 -27.68
CA LYS A 343 -34.12 -16.14 -28.64
C LYS A 343 -34.99 -17.03 -29.53
N GLU A 344 -36.30 -17.04 -29.28
CA GLU A 344 -37.26 -17.95 -29.95
C GLU A 344 -38.41 -17.24 -30.68
N GLY A 345 -38.65 -15.95 -30.39
CA GLY A 345 -39.63 -15.16 -31.13
C GLY A 345 -39.25 -14.98 -32.61
N SER A 346 -40.23 -14.75 -33.48
CA SER A 346 -40.00 -14.49 -34.91
C SER A 346 -39.48 -13.08 -35.19
N ASN A 347 -39.47 -12.21 -34.18
CA ASN A 347 -38.97 -10.84 -34.28
C ASN A 347 -37.46 -10.77 -34.47
N ASN A 348 -36.94 -9.73 -35.12
CA ASN A 348 -35.48 -9.54 -35.16
C ASN A 348 -34.98 -8.77 -33.94
N ILE A 349 -33.67 -8.89 -33.70
CA ILE A 349 -32.92 -8.03 -32.80
C ILE A 349 -32.05 -7.12 -33.67
N ASN A 350 -32.35 -5.83 -33.65
CA ASN A 350 -31.56 -4.78 -34.27
C ASN A 350 -30.58 -4.22 -33.23
N GLY A 351 -29.57 -5.02 -32.87
CA GLY A 351 -28.65 -4.73 -31.77
C GLY A 351 -27.68 -5.87 -31.47
N GLN A 352 -26.73 -5.64 -30.56
CA GLN A 352 -25.85 -6.72 -30.08
C GLN A 352 -26.56 -7.66 -29.10
N VAL A 353 -26.05 -8.87 -29.00
CA VAL A 353 -26.44 -9.86 -28.00
C VAL A 353 -25.22 -10.26 -27.17
N ILE A 354 -25.25 -9.94 -25.88
CA ILE A 354 -24.18 -10.27 -24.94
C ILE A 354 -24.78 -11.05 -23.78
N ALA A 355 -24.42 -12.33 -23.66
CA ALA A 355 -25.02 -13.25 -22.72
C ALA A 355 -24.03 -14.30 -22.20
N ASN A 356 -24.36 -14.99 -21.10
CA ASN A 356 -23.56 -16.13 -20.64
C ASN A 356 -23.59 -17.27 -21.66
N SER A 357 -24.74 -17.55 -22.27
CA SER A 357 -24.89 -18.49 -23.39
C SER A 357 -25.97 -18.02 -24.34
N LEU A 358 -26.05 -18.59 -25.54
CA LEU A 358 -27.13 -18.29 -26.50
C LEU A 358 -27.75 -19.55 -27.09
N MET A 359 -29.07 -19.58 -27.18
CA MET A 359 -29.82 -20.47 -28.06
C MET A 359 -30.64 -19.60 -29.02
N HIS A 360 -30.27 -19.62 -30.30
CA HIS A 360 -30.92 -18.81 -31.34
C HIS A 360 -31.87 -19.68 -32.16
N ASN A 361 -33.15 -19.64 -31.82
CA ASN A 361 -34.23 -20.49 -32.33
C ASN A 361 -35.30 -19.75 -33.15
N GLY A 362 -35.23 -18.43 -33.25
CA GLY A 362 -36.27 -17.61 -33.91
C GLY A 362 -35.71 -16.27 -34.38
N GLY A 363 -36.21 -15.76 -35.51
CA GLY A 363 -35.87 -14.44 -36.06
C GLY A 363 -34.40 -14.27 -36.42
N GLU A 364 -33.97 -13.02 -36.58
CA GLU A 364 -32.61 -12.66 -37.00
C GLU A 364 -31.94 -11.76 -35.96
N ILE A 365 -30.60 -11.69 -36.01
CA ILE A 365 -29.82 -10.71 -35.22
C ILE A 365 -29.03 -9.85 -36.21
N HIS A 366 -29.47 -8.61 -36.39
CA HIS A 366 -28.90 -7.63 -37.31
C HIS A 366 -27.77 -6.85 -36.65
N PHE A 367 -26.78 -6.44 -37.44
CA PHE A 367 -25.56 -5.84 -36.93
C PHE A 367 -25.70 -4.34 -36.61
N PHE A 368 -26.13 -4.04 -35.39
CA PHE A 368 -26.22 -2.70 -34.83
C PHE A 368 -25.43 -2.60 -33.52
N PRO A 369 -24.10 -2.35 -33.57
CA PRO A 369 -23.28 -2.24 -32.38
C PRO A 369 -23.74 -1.10 -31.47
N LEU A 370 -23.67 -1.27 -30.14
CA LEU A 370 -23.99 -0.21 -29.20
C LEU A 370 -22.94 0.90 -29.26
N LEU A 371 -23.37 2.13 -29.53
CA LEU A 371 -22.51 3.28 -29.75
C LEU A 371 -22.35 4.26 -28.56
N PRO A 372 -23.37 4.50 -27.70
CA PRO A 372 -23.29 5.50 -26.65
C PRO A 372 -22.01 5.39 -25.83
N SER A 373 -21.29 6.50 -25.71
CA SER A 373 -20.04 6.54 -24.95
C SER A 373 -20.34 6.89 -23.49
N ILE A 374 -20.14 5.91 -22.60
CA ILE A 374 -20.39 6.07 -21.17
C ILE A 374 -19.06 5.99 -20.44
N ALA A 375 -18.83 6.94 -19.53
CA ALA A 375 -17.67 6.97 -18.66
C ALA A 375 -17.40 5.59 -18.06
N GLU A 376 -16.16 5.11 -18.12
CA GLU A 376 -15.77 3.85 -17.49
C GLU A 376 -16.11 3.84 -15.99
N PRO A 377 -16.46 2.68 -15.41
CA PRO A 377 -16.71 2.58 -13.98
C PRO A 377 -15.42 2.95 -13.25
N VAL A 378 -15.52 3.89 -12.31
CA VAL A 378 -14.37 4.26 -11.47
C VAL A 378 -14.08 3.07 -10.57
N VAL A 379 -13.03 2.32 -10.89
CA VAL A 379 -12.53 1.25 -10.02
C VAL A 379 -12.06 1.92 -8.73
N LYS A 380 -12.77 1.67 -7.63
CA LYS A 380 -12.38 2.16 -6.31
C LYS A 380 -10.97 1.65 -6.01
N LYS A 381 -10.06 2.56 -5.71
CA LYS A 381 -8.67 2.27 -5.40
C LYS A 381 -8.24 3.18 -4.26
N ILE A 382 -7.46 2.61 -3.34
CA ILE A 382 -6.68 3.36 -2.37
C ILE A 382 -5.21 3.45 -2.82
N SER A 383 -4.51 4.46 -2.32
CA SER A 383 -3.07 4.66 -2.48
C SER A 383 -2.47 4.94 -1.11
N VAL A 384 -1.61 4.04 -0.65
CA VAL A 384 -1.00 4.01 0.68
C VAL A 384 0.44 4.46 0.56
N THR A 385 0.80 5.51 1.30
CA THR A 385 2.19 5.84 1.58
C THR A 385 2.50 5.42 3.00
N ALA A 386 3.58 4.68 3.23
CA ALA A 386 4.01 4.28 4.56
C ALA A 386 5.53 4.47 4.70
N ALA A 387 5.96 4.96 5.87
CA ALA A 387 7.37 5.18 6.20
C ALA A 387 7.62 4.82 7.65
N SER A 388 8.69 4.05 7.88
CA SER A 388 9.10 3.66 9.23
C SER A 388 10.01 4.73 9.83
N GLN A 389 9.77 5.06 11.10
CA GLN A 389 10.47 6.12 11.82
C GLN A 389 10.84 5.65 13.22
N CYS A 390 12.00 6.08 13.71
CA CYS A 390 12.34 5.95 15.12
C CYS A 390 12.15 7.31 15.79
N VAL A 391 11.29 7.38 16.82
CA VAL A 391 11.04 8.60 17.60
C VAL A 391 11.19 8.26 19.08
N LYS A 392 12.07 8.97 19.80
CA LYS A 392 12.33 8.74 21.24
C LYS A 392 12.57 7.26 21.58
N SER A 393 13.40 6.59 20.79
CA SER A 393 13.69 5.16 20.88
C SER A 393 12.49 4.22 20.69
N ALA A 394 11.38 4.70 20.14
CA ALA A 394 10.22 3.88 19.79
C ALA A 394 10.07 3.75 18.26
N PRO A 395 9.86 2.53 17.74
CA PRO A 395 9.63 2.30 16.32
C PRO A 395 8.17 2.59 15.95
N TYR A 396 7.97 3.58 15.09
CA TYR A 396 6.68 3.96 14.52
C TYR A 396 6.62 3.70 13.02
N LEU A 397 5.41 3.47 12.52
CA LEU A 397 5.06 3.51 11.11
C LEU A 397 4.11 4.70 10.89
N THR A 398 4.58 5.68 10.13
CA THR A 398 3.73 6.75 9.61
C THR A 398 3.08 6.28 8.34
N TYR A 399 1.77 6.48 8.20
CA TYR A 399 1.06 6.16 6.97
C TYR A 399 0.06 7.24 6.58
N SER A 400 -0.27 7.27 5.29
CA SER A 400 -1.32 8.10 4.72
C SER A 400 -2.01 7.32 3.61
N VAL A 401 -3.34 7.26 3.67
CA VAL A 401 -4.22 6.63 2.70
C VAL A 401 -4.95 7.71 1.94
N THR A 402 -4.81 7.68 0.62
CA THR A 402 -5.63 8.47 -0.30
C THR A 402 -6.55 7.53 -1.07
N ALA A 403 -7.70 8.01 -1.52
CA ALA A 403 -8.66 7.22 -2.27
C ALA A 403 -9.20 8.01 -3.46
N ASN A 404 -9.53 7.32 -4.55
CA ASN A 404 -10.23 7.92 -5.69
C ASN A 404 -11.76 7.94 -5.54
N PHE A 405 -12.26 7.73 -4.32
CA PHE A 405 -13.68 7.73 -3.96
C PHE A 405 -13.88 8.42 -2.61
N SER A 406 -15.12 8.80 -2.29
CA SER A 406 -15.45 9.42 -1.00
C SER A 406 -15.20 8.44 0.14
N THR A 407 -14.40 8.85 1.12
CA THR A 407 -14.07 8.07 2.33
C THR A 407 -14.69 8.68 3.58
N THR A 408 -15.74 9.50 3.43
CA THR A 408 -16.42 10.13 4.58
C THR A 408 -16.97 9.06 5.53
N GLY A 409 -16.51 9.08 6.78
CA GLY A 409 -16.94 8.11 7.81
C GLY A 409 -16.20 6.77 7.76
N GLU A 410 -15.28 6.57 6.82
CA GLU A 410 -14.50 5.33 6.70
C GLU A 410 -13.27 5.33 7.63
N SER A 411 -12.82 4.14 7.99
CA SER A 411 -11.60 3.91 8.77
C SER A 411 -10.76 2.81 8.14
N ALA A 412 -9.46 2.79 8.43
CA ALA A 412 -8.52 1.82 7.91
C ALA A 412 -8.34 0.63 8.87
N LYS A 413 -8.34 -0.59 8.31
CA LYS A 413 -7.75 -1.79 8.91
C LYS A 413 -6.33 -1.94 8.40
N ILE A 414 -5.35 -2.11 9.29
CA ILE A 414 -3.94 -2.31 8.95
C ILE A 414 -3.50 -3.69 9.44
N GLU A 415 -3.16 -4.57 8.52
CA GLU A 415 -2.65 -5.92 8.79
C GLU A 415 -1.13 -5.93 8.62
N TRP A 416 -0.39 -6.36 9.63
CA TRP A 416 1.07 -6.51 9.58
C TRP A 416 1.41 -7.92 9.11
N ILE A 417 2.17 -8.01 8.02
CA ILE A 417 2.47 -9.26 7.33
C ILE A 417 3.97 -9.50 7.37
N ASN A 418 4.40 -10.64 7.91
CA ASN A 418 5.82 -11.00 7.96
C ASN A 418 6.36 -11.41 6.59
N SER A 419 7.68 -11.65 6.51
CA SER A 419 8.39 -12.05 5.29
C SER A 419 7.86 -13.34 4.65
N ALA A 420 7.28 -14.25 5.45
CA ALA A 420 6.64 -15.49 5.01
C ALA A 420 5.19 -15.30 4.52
N GLY A 421 4.63 -14.09 4.54
CA GLY A 421 3.28 -13.79 4.08
C GLY A 421 2.18 -14.03 5.13
N LYS A 422 2.53 -14.30 6.39
CA LYS A 422 1.57 -14.50 7.49
C LYS A 422 1.19 -13.17 8.13
N VAL A 423 -0.10 -12.93 8.35
CA VAL A 423 -0.58 -11.81 9.19
C VAL A 423 -0.25 -12.10 10.65
N ILE A 424 0.51 -11.22 11.29
CA ILE A 424 0.98 -11.37 12.68
C ILE A 424 0.30 -10.40 13.67
N HIS A 425 -0.27 -9.31 13.16
CA HIS A 425 -0.98 -8.31 13.96
C HIS A 425 -1.95 -7.52 13.11
N GLU A 426 -3.00 -6.97 13.73
CA GLU A 426 -3.99 -6.12 13.07
C GLU A 426 -4.34 -4.90 13.92
N ASN A 427 -4.43 -3.73 13.29
CA ASN A 427 -5.00 -2.52 13.89
C ASN A 427 -6.30 -2.19 13.15
N ASN A 428 -7.42 -2.23 13.87
CA ASN A 428 -8.74 -1.92 13.31
C ASN A 428 -9.11 -0.46 13.59
N SER A 429 -10.03 0.08 12.78
CA SER A 429 -10.63 1.41 12.96
C SER A 429 -9.63 2.55 13.07
N GLN A 430 -8.53 2.48 12.31
CA GLN A 430 -7.51 3.51 12.30
C GLN A 430 -7.96 4.72 11.45
N PRO A 431 -7.51 5.95 11.76
CA PRO A 431 -7.67 7.09 10.85
C PRO A 431 -7.03 6.80 9.48
N LEU A 432 -7.38 7.55 8.44
CA LEU A 432 -6.78 7.36 7.11
C LEU A 432 -5.34 7.86 7.03
N SER A 433 -4.85 8.60 8.02
CA SER A 433 -3.45 8.93 8.17
C SER A 433 -3.06 9.03 9.64
N GLY A 434 -1.84 8.65 9.98
CA GLY A 434 -1.38 8.67 11.36
C GLY A 434 -0.06 7.95 11.59
N ASN A 435 0.27 7.80 12.86
CA ASN A 435 1.44 7.07 13.33
C ASN A 435 0.98 5.91 14.21
N ILE A 436 1.43 4.69 13.92
CA ILE A 436 1.18 3.50 14.73
C ILE A 436 2.49 2.88 15.17
N LEU A 437 2.53 2.30 16.36
CA LEU A 437 3.70 1.57 16.83
C LEU A 437 3.86 0.27 16.04
N PHE A 438 5.10 -0.15 15.82
CA PHE A 438 5.35 -1.51 15.36
C PHE A 438 4.78 -2.53 16.37
N PRO A 439 4.22 -3.66 15.94
CA PRO A 439 3.73 -4.70 16.83
C PRO A 439 4.83 -5.14 17.82
N GLY A 440 4.48 -5.29 19.10
CA GLY A 440 5.44 -5.61 20.16
C GLY A 440 6.21 -4.41 20.74
N ALA A 441 6.06 -3.21 20.18
CA ALA A 441 6.63 -1.99 20.78
C ALA A 441 5.66 -1.33 21.77
N ALA A 442 6.21 -0.66 22.79
CA ALA A 442 5.45 0.14 23.74
C ALA A 442 6.23 1.41 24.13
N VAL A 443 5.50 2.44 24.58
CA VAL A 443 6.08 3.71 25.02
C VAL A 443 5.64 4.09 26.43
N SER A 444 6.47 4.85 27.14
CA SER A 444 6.12 5.49 28.41
C SER A 444 5.12 6.63 28.20
N GLY A 445 4.63 7.23 29.30
CA GLY A 445 3.78 8.43 29.25
C GLY A 445 4.45 9.65 28.57
N GLU A 446 5.77 9.65 28.44
CA GLU A 446 6.55 10.70 27.76
C GLU A 446 6.84 10.35 26.28
N GLY A 447 6.37 9.19 25.80
CA GLY A 447 6.56 8.69 24.45
C GLY A 447 7.92 8.02 24.21
N VAL A 448 8.66 7.67 25.26
CA VAL A 448 9.95 6.98 25.16
C VAL A 448 9.74 5.48 25.02
N GLY A 449 10.45 4.81 24.11
CA GLY A 449 10.37 3.36 23.92
C GLY A 449 10.71 2.57 25.20
N VAL A 450 9.81 1.68 25.62
CA VAL A 450 9.95 0.80 26.80
C VAL A 450 9.77 -0.69 26.47
N ALA A 451 9.38 -1.03 25.25
CA ALA A 451 9.38 -2.40 24.72
C ALA A 451 9.58 -2.36 23.19
N TRP A 452 10.09 -3.46 22.62
CA TRP A 452 10.39 -3.59 21.21
C TRP A 452 10.08 -5.01 20.70
N PRO A 453 9.66 -5.19 19.43
CA PRO A 453 9.46 -6.51 18.83
C PRO A 453 10.70 -7.41 18.95
N GLY A 454 10.51 -8.66 19.37
CA GLY A 454 11.60 -9.63 19.49
C GLY A 454 12.52 -9.42 20.71
N TRP A 455 12.08 -8.65 21.71
CA TRP A 455 12.84 -8.40 22.93
C TRP A 455 11.99 -8.63 24.19
N ALA A 456 12.56 -9.34 25.16
CA ALA A 456 11.96 -9.53 26.48
C ALA A 456 12.89 -9.00 27.58
N LEU A 457 12.31 -8.41 28.62
CA LEU A 457 13.04 -8.02 29.82
C LEU A 457 13.11 -9.22 30.78
N GLN A 458 14.30 -9.75 31.02
CA GLN A 458 14.55 -10.82 31.98
C GLN A 458 15.43 -10.28 33.11
N GLY A 459 14.82 -10.10 34.29
CA GLY A 459 15.45 -9.36 35.38
C GLY A 459 15.65 -7.88 34.99
N SER A 460 16.89 -7.40 35.04
CA SER A 460 17.27 -6.04 34.62
C SER A 460 17.87 -5.97 33.21
N LYS A 461 17.85 -7.08 32.44
CA LYS A 461 18.52 -7.19 31.13
C LYS A 461 17.53 -7.48 30.01
N TRP A 462 17.68 -6.75 28.91
CA TRP A 462 16.98 -7.03 27.66
C TRP A 462 17.67 -8.19 26.94
N VAL A 463 16.88 -9.20 26.57
CA VAL A 463 17.34 -10.36 25.79
C VAL A 463 16.52 -10.47 24.51
N LYS A 464 17.18 -10.81 23.41
CA LYS A 464 16.47 -11.16 22.17
C LYS A 464 15.71 -12.45 22.38
N VAL A 465 14.45 -12.45 21.95
CA VAL A 465 13.57 -13.63 21.99
C VAL A 465 12.94 -13.82 20.62
N GLU A 466 12.67 -15.07 20.28
CA GLU A 466 11.83 -15.39 19.14
C GLU A 466 10.37 -15.40 19.63
N ASP A 467 9.67 -14.30 19.39
CA ASP A 467 8.26 -14.14 19.75
C ASP A 467 7.39 -13.98 18.49
N MET A 468 6.08 -13.80 18.67
CA MET A 468 5.17 -13.65 17.53
C MET A 468 5.41 -12.37 16.69
N PHE A 469 6.17 -11.40 17.22
CA PHE A 469 6.46 -10.12 16.56
C PHE A 469 7.88 -10.02 16.01
N SER A 470 8.80 -10.91 16.41
CA SER A 470 10.20 -10.91 15.95
C SER A 470 10.31 -11.01 14.43
N SER A 471 9.41 -11.77 13.80
CA SER A 471 9.38 -11.94 12.33
C SER A 471 9.02 -10.66 11.55
N ILE A 472 8.56 -9.58 12.20
CA ILE A 472 8.34 -8.29 11.53
C ILE A 472 9.63 -7.52 11.28
N LEU A 473 10.73 -7.94 11.92
CA LEU A 473 12.05 -7.35 11.76
C LEU A 473 12.74 -7.82 10.47
N ASP A 474 12.28 -8.93 9.90
CA ASP A 474 12.90 -9.56 8.74
C ASP A 474 12.70 -8.72 7.47
N PRO A 475 13.70 -8.67 6.57
CA PRO A 475 13.53 -8.07 5.24
C PRO A 475 12.36 -8.70 4.49
N GLY A 476 11.53 -7.85 3.87
CA GLY A 476 10.35 -8.29 3.11
C GLY A 476 9.03 -8.25 3.90
N ALA A 477 9.04 -7.74 5.14
CA ALA A 477 7.84 -7.38 5.87
C ALA A 477 6.97 -6.37 5.10
N LYS A 478 5.65 -6.48 5.27
CA LYS A 478 4.64 -5.66 4.57
C LYS A 478 3.53 -5.24 5.54
N ILE A 479 2.78 -4.23 5.14
CA ILE A 479 1.44 -3.99 5.67
C ILE A 479 0.42 -4.15 4.55
N ARG A 480 -0.76 -4.65 4.87
CA ARG A 480 -1.95 -4.51 4.03
C ARG A 480 -2.90 -3.54 4.70
N VAL A 481 -3.21 -2.45 4.01
CA VAL A 481 -4.19 -1.47 4.48
C VAL A 481 -5.49 -1.71 3.73
N THR A 482 -6.60 -1.79 4.45
CA THR A 482 -7.94 -2.03 3.92
C THR A 482 -8.87 -0.93 4.39
N VAL A 483 -9.57 -0.30 3.45
CA VAL A 483 -10.73 0.57 3.72
C VAL A 483 -11.94 -0.14 3.10
N THR A 484 -12.46 0.34 1.97
CA THR A 484 -13.37 -0.42 1.09
C THR A 484 -12.61 -1.39 0.16
N THR A 485 -11.39 -1.02 -0.21
CA THR A 485 -10.46 -1.85 -1.01
C THR A 485 -9.14 -1.98 -0.26
N SER A 486 -8.27 -2.87 -0.70
CA SER A 486 -6.99 -3.12 -0.03
C SER A 486 -5.79 -2.81 -0.93
N GLU A 487 -4.70 -2.38 -0.30
CA GLU A 487 -3.39 -2.22 -0.91
C GLU A 487 -2.31 -2.73 0.04
N THR A 488 -1.29 -3.37 -0.52
CA THR A 488 -0.16 -3.91 0.25
C THR A 488 1.10 -3.11 -0.07
N VAL A 489 1.77 -2.59 0.95
CA VAL A 489 3.02 -1.84 0.82
C VAL A 489 4.12 -2.49 1.64
N SER A 490 5.34 -2.46 1.12
CA SER A 490 6.51 -2.99 1.83
C SER A 490 6.93 -2.01 2.92
N ILE A 491 7.37 -2.54 4.04
CA ILE A 491 7.91 -1.76 5.17
C ILE A 491 9.28 -2.30 5.57
N THR A 492 10.03 -1.52 6.33
CA THR A 492 11.32 -1.94 6.88
C THR A 492 11.42 -1.39 8.28
N TYR A 493 11.80 -2.25 9.23
CA TYR A 493 11.98 -1.81 10.60
C TYR A 493 13.00 -0.65 10.68
N PRO A 494 12.72 0.44 11.43
CA PRO A 494 13.56 1.62 11.40
C PRO A 494 14.97 1.31 11.95
N ALA A 495 16.01 1.76 11.25
CA ALA A 495 17.38 1.61 11.71
C ALA A 495 17.64 2.47 12.97
N ALA A 496 18.49 1.98 13.86
CA ALA A 496 18.97 2.76 14.99
C ALA A 496 19.88 3.91 14.51
N THR A 497 19.78 5.06 15.16
CA THR A 497 20.61 6.24 14.93
C THR A 497 21.25 6.70 16.25
N SER A 498 22.18 7.65 16.19
CA SER A 498 22.81 8.25 17.37
C SER A 498 21.83 8.96 18.32
N THR A 499 20.63 9.29 17.83
CA THR A 499 19.58 9.97 18.60
C THR A 499 18.35 9.09 18.86
N CYS A 500 18.30 7.88 18.31
CA CYS A 500 17.16 6.99 18.44
C CYS A 500 17.58 5.52 18.33
N THR A 501 17.59 4.81 19.46
CA THR A 501 17.79 3.37 19.48
C THR A 501 16.46 2.68 19.19
N ALA A 502 16.23 2.24 17.97
CA ALA A 502 15.04 1.46 17.56
C ALA A 502 15.07 0.03 18.16
N GLY A 503 15.46 -0.11 19.42
CA GLY A 503 15.70 -1.34 20.15
C GLY A 503 16.21 -1.00 21.56
N PRO A 504 16.21 -1.96 22.49
CA PRO A 504 16.74 -1.71 23.83
C PRO A 504 18.24 -1.40 23.78
N ILE A 505 18.66 -0.43 24.60
CA ILE A 505 20.07 -0.08 24.77
C ILE A 505 20.75 -1.31 25.38
N SER A 506 21.54 -2.01 24.56
CA SER A 506 22.21 -3.25 24.95
C SER A 506 23.45 -2.91 25.77
N GLY A 507 23.30 -2.75 27.09
CA GLY A 507 24.44 -2.70 28.00
C GLY A 507 25.02 -4.10 28.19
N SER A 508 26.06 -4.48 27.44
CA SER A 508 27.04 -5.46 27.91
C SER A 508 28.39 -4.77 27.99
N LEU A 509 28.95 -4.75 29.19
CA LEU A 509 30.26 -4.18 29.48
C LEU A 509 31.37 -5.11 28.92
N PRO A 510 32.23 -4.63 28.01
CA PRO A 510 33.30 -5.42 27.36
C PRO A 510 34.50 -5.75 28.26
N VAL A 511 34.60 -5.10 29.43
CA VAL A 511 35.53 -5.50 30.50
C VAL A 511 34.84 -5.44 31.87
N THR A 512 34.97 -6.51 32.64
CA THR A 512 34.44 -6.60 34.01
C THR A 512 35.57 -6.52 35.02
N LEU A 513 35.47 -5.59 35.97
CA LEU A 513 36.44 -5.47 37.07
C LEU A 513 36.02 -6.38 38.23
N ALA A 514 36.96 -7.17 38.74
CA ALA A 514 36.78 -7.89 40.00
C ALA A 514 36.87 -6.93 41.20
N SER A 515 37.73 -5.91 41.11
CA SER A 515 37.88 -4.89 42.15
C SER A 515 38.55 -3.63 41.61
N PHE A 516 38.24 -2.48 42.21
CA PHE A 516 38.97 -1.23 42.06
C PHE A 516 39.04 -0.55 43.42
N THR A 517 40.26 -0.20 43.86
CA THR A 517 40.53 0.49 45.12
C THR A 517 41.43 1.69 44.89
N ALA A 518 41.29 2.69 45.75
CA ALA A 518 42.15 3.85 45.82
C ALA A 518 42.47 4.09 47.29
N GLU A 519 43.75 4.04 47.65
CA GLU A 519 44.21 4.11 49.04
C GLU A 519 45.35 5.10 49.16
N LYS A 520 45.40 5.82 50.28
CA LYS A 520 46.48 6.78 50.54
C LYS A 520 47.77 6.04 50.94
N ALA A 521 48.88 6.38 50.30
CA ALA A 521 50.21 5.87 50.62
C ALA A 521 51.23 7.01 50.55
N ASN A 522 51.87 7.39 51.67
CA ASN A 522 52.91 8.42 51.74
C ASN A 522 52.54 9.76 51.04
N CYS A 523 51.35 10.30 51.34
CA CYS A 523 50.79 11.49 50.69
C CYS A 523 50.65 11.41 49.15
N ASN A 524 50.61 10.19 48.62
CA ASN A 524 50.16 9.85 47.29
C ASN A 524 48.89 8.98 47.38
N VAL A 525 48.23 8.75 46.25
CA VAL A 525 47.10 7.84 46.12
C VAL A 525 47.50 6.66 45.24
N GLN A 526 47.55 5.48 45.85
CA GLN A 526 47.76 4.23 45.16
C GLN A 526 46.41 3.69 44.70
N LEU A 527 46.22 3.64 43.38
CA LEU A 527 45.12 2.95 42.74
C LEU A 527 45.52 1.52 42.40
N LYS A 528 44.63 0.57 42.64
CA LYS A 528 44.78 -0.84 42.25
C LYS A 528 43.47 -1.37 41.69
N TRP A 529 43.54 -2.13 40.60
CA TRP A 529 42.37 -2.84 40.06
C TRP A 529 42.72 -4.23 39.57
N LYS A 530 41.70 -5.10 39.59
CA LYS A 530 41.77 -6.45 39.09
C LYS A 530 40.72 -6.67 38.00
N VAL A 531 41.11 -7.30 36.91
CA VAL A 531 40.25 -7.62 35.77
C VAL A 531 39.70 -9.03 35.93
N ALA A 532 38.37 -9.16 35.94
CA ALA A 532 37.69 -10.45 36.01
C ALA A 532 37.62 -11.10 34.62
N ASP A 533 37.23 -10.31 33.62
CA ASP A 533 37.14 -10.70 32.21
C ASP A 533 37.34 -9.47 31.32
N ALA A 534 37.98 -9.66 30.16
CA ALA A 534 38.20 -8.61 29.18
C ALA A 534 38.20 -9.21 27.76
N LYS A 535 37.32 -8.68 26.90
CA LYS A 535 37.25 -9.05 25.48
C LYS A 535 37.19 -7.79 24.63
N ASP A 536 37.98 -7.77 23.56
CA ASP A 536 38.05 -6.65 22.60
C ASP A 536 38.37 -5.28 23.28
N PHE A 537 39.14 -5.35 24.37
CA PHE A 537 39.44 -4.22 25.26
C PHE A 537 40.79 -3.56 24.95
N SER A 538 40.86 -2.22 24.99
CA SER A 538 42.08 -1.46 24.63
C SER A 538 42.89 -1.02 25.85
N HIS A 539 42.33 -0.18 26.72
CA HIS A 539 43.08 0.44 27.81
C HIS A 539 42.18 1.04 28.88
N PHE A 540 42.78 1.30 30.04
CA PHE A 540 42.18 2.12 31.10
C PHE A 540 42.68 3.56 31.00
N VAL A 541 41.79 4.51 31.25
CA VAL A 541 42.15 5.91 31.54
C VAL A 541 41.81 6.19 32.99
N VAL A 542 42.83 6.46 33.80
CA VAL A 542 42.67 6.85 35.20
C VAL A 542 42.20 8.30 35.24
N GLN A 543 41.04 8.51 35.83
CA GLN A 543 40.45 9.83 35.96
C GLN A 543 40.35 10.26 37.42
N ARG A 544 40.62 11.53 37.69
CA ARG A 544 40.56 12.17 39.01
C ARG A 544 39.58 13.33 39.00
N SER A 545 38.89 13.55 40.10
CA SER A 545 38.02 14.69 40.34
C SER A 545 38.20 15.21 41.77
N ALA A 546 38.09 16.54 41.95
CA ALA A 546 38.05 17.16 43.27
C ALA A 546 36.61 17.35 43.80
N ASP A 547 35.60 17.21 42.93
CA ASP A 547 34.18 17.51 43.22
C ASP A 547 33.22 16.33 42.92
N ALA A 548 33.77 15.19 42.52
CA ALA A 548 33.07 13.99 42.05
C ALA A 548 32.19 14.17 40.80
N LYS A 549 32.26 15.33 40.13
CA LYS A 549 31.46 15.68 38.95
C LYS A 549 32.33 15.88 37.72
N ASN A 550 33.36 16.72 37.85
CA ASN A 550 34.28 17.08 36.79
C ASN A 550 35.54 16.22 36.92
N TYR A 551 35.73 15.29 35.99
CA TYR A 551 36.86 14.35 35.98
C TYR A 551 37.88 14.76 34.92
N THR A 552 39.16 14.78 35.31
CA THR A 552 40.29 14.98 34.41
C THR A 552 41.09 13.69 34.29
N SER A 553 41.58 13.40 33.08
CA SER A 553 42.44 12.25 32.81
C SER A 553 43.84 12.50 33.37
N VAL A 554 44.30 11.60 34.22
CA VAL A 554 45.62 11.68 34.88
C VAL A 554 46.62 10.74 34.22
N SER A 555 46.17 9.56 33.78
CA SER A 555 47.04 8.60 33.11
C SER A 555 46.27 7.65 32.21
N ARG A 556 46.96 7.07 31.24
CA ARG A 556 46.49 5.97 30.41
C ARG A 556 47.32 4.72 30.73
N VAL A 557 46.64 3.62 31.05
CA VAL A 557 47.26 2.32 31.33
C VAL A 557 46.76 1.32 30.29
N ASN A 558 47.65 0.92 29.38
CA ASN A 558 47.30 -0.04 28.33
C ASN A 558 46.97 -1.41 28.93
N TYR A 559 45.98 -2.09 28.34
CA TYR A 559 45.70 -3.48 28.67
C TYR A 559 46.80 -4.38 28.12
N VAL A 560 47.18 -5.38 28.91
CA VAL A 560 48.11 -6.44 28.49
C VAL A 560 47.40 -7.77 28.71
N GLU A 561 47.25 -8.54 27.63
CA GLU A 561 46.58 -9.84 27.68
C GLU A 561 47.26 -10.77 28.69
N GLY A 562 46.45 -11.46 29.50
CA GLY A 562 46.92 -12.32 30.58
C GLY A 562 47.29 -11.60 31.87
N ASN A 563 47.51 -10.28 31.86
CA ASN A 563 47.71 -9.51 33.09
C ASN A 563 46.36 -9.19 33.74
N LYS A 564 46.16 -9.69 34.97
CA LYS A 564 44.91 -9.50 35.73
C LYS A 564 44.99 -8.41 36.79
N GLU A 565 46.17 -7.90 37.10
CA GLU A 565 46.37 -6.92 38.17
C GLU A 565 47.10 -5.68 37.66
N TYR A 566 46.58 -4.52 38.03
CA TYR A 566 47.10 -3.24 37.59
C TYR A 566 47.18 -2.28 38.77
N SER A 567 48.14 -1.37 38.71
CA SER A 567 48.34 -0.36 39.74
C SER A 567 48.85 0.94 39.14
N TYR A 568 48.40 2.06 39.69
CA TYR A 568 48.87 3.39 39.33
C TYR A 568 49.02 4.24 40.59
N MET A 569 50.09 5.03 40.68
CA MET A 569 50.32 5.96 41.79
C MET A 569 50.10 7.38 41.30
N ASP A 570 49.20 8.11 41.96
CA ASP A 570 48.96 9.54 41.73
C ASP A 570 49.46 10.38 42.90
N SER A 571 49.87 11.62 42.66
CA SER A 571 50.39 12.57 43.66
C SER A 571 49.49 13.80 43.78
N PRO A 572 48.20 13.65 44.14
CA PRO A 572 47.27 14.78 44.13
C PRO A 572 47.51 15.80 45.25
N PHE A 573 48.30 15.43 46.26
CA PHE A 573 48.56 16.23 47.47
C PHE A 573 49.89 17.00 47.42
N SER A 574 50.64 16.94 46.31
CA SER A 574 51.92 17.66 46.17
C SER A 574 51.72 19.17 46.03
N SER A 575 52.65 19.97 46.57
CA SER A 575 52.62 21.44 46.58
C SER A 575 52.64 22.10 45.19
N GLU A 576 52.94 21.34 44.13
CA GLU A 576 52.92 21.82 42.74
C GLU A 576 51.51 21.82 42.11
N ASN A 577 50.53 21.16 42.74
CA ASN A 577 49.16 21.06 42.23
C ASN A 577 48.27 22.16 42.84
N ASN A 578 47.86 23.13 42.02
CA ASN A 578 46.99 24.27 42.38
C ASN A 578 45.54 23.90 42.83
N ALA A 579 45.27 22.65 43.19
CA ALA A 579 43.92 22.17 43.52
C ALA A 579 43.88 21.43 44.87
N PRO A 580 44.14 22.11 46.01
CA PRO A 580 44.04 21.46 47.31
C PRO A 580 42.57 21.14 47.63
N SER A 581 42.23 19.85 47.65
CA SER A 581 40.90 19.35 48.04
C SER A 581 41.02 18.40 49.23
N LYS A 582 40.01 18.44 50.11
CA LYS A 582 39.88 17.49 51.23
C LYS A 582 39.74 16.06 50.73
N PHE A 583 39.04 15.90 49.62
CA PHE A 583 38.73 14.62 49.01
C PHE A 583 39.12 14.63 47.54
N PHE A 584 39.72 13.54 47.09
CA PHE A 584 39.83 13.23 45.67
C PHE A 584 39.03 11.98 45.34
N TYR A 585 38.37 12.03 44.19
CA TYR A 585 37.54 10.96 43.67
C TYR A 585 38.21 10.40 42.42
N TYR A 586 38.26 9.08 42.32
CA TYR A 586 38.87 8.38 41.22
C TYR A 586 37.88 7.41 40.58
N ARG A 587 37.97 7.29 39.27
CA ARG A 587 37.32 6.25 38.47
C ARG A 587 38.22 5.83 37.33
N LEU A 588 38.01 4.63 36.83
CA LEU A 588 38.59 4.18 35.57
C LEU A 588 37.57 4.42 34.46
N GLN A 589 37.98 5.09 33.40
CA GLN A 589 37.31 4.98 32.11
C GLN A 589 37.92 3.79 31.38
N GLN A 590 37.08 2.83 31.04
CA GLN A 590 37.43 1.57 30.40
C GLN A 590 37.14 1.73 28.90
N VAL A 591 38.17 1.71 28.05
CA VAL A 591 38.05 1.99 26.61
C VAL A 591 38.32 0.74 25.78
N ASP A 592 37.44 0.46 24.82
CA ASP A 592 37.50 -0.69 23.93
C ASP A 592 38.28 -0.44 22.64
N LEU A 593 38.55 -1.50 21.87
CA LEU A 593 39.21 -1.39 20.57
C LEU A 593 38.39 -0.59 19.55
N ASP A 594 37.07 -0.55 19.70
CA ASP A 594 36.15 0.25 18.87
C ASP A 594 35.95 1.69 19.37
N GLN A 595 36.70 2.10 20.41
CA GLN A 595 36.66 3.40 21.08
C GLN A 595 35.39 3.68 21.91
N THR A 596 34.52 2.70 22.10
CA THR A 596 33.47 2.81 23.12
C THR A 596 34.07 2.77 24.51
N ALA A 597 33.36 3.33 25.50
CA ALA A 597 33.87 3.40 26.86
C ALA A 597 32.76 3.33 27.91
N ASP A 598 33.12 2.74 29.06
CA ASP A 598 32.31 2.76 30.28
C ASP A 598 33.18 3.09 31.50
N TYR A 599 32.58 3.23 32.68
CA TYR A 599 33.24 3.71 33.88
C TYR A 599 33.11 2.74 35.06
N SER A 600 34.19 2.62 35.84
CA SER A 600 34.16 1.90 37.11
C SER A 600 33.31 2.65 38.16
N SER A 601 33.01 1.97 39.26
CA SER A 601 32.58 2.67 40.47
C SER A 601 33.62 3.71 40.90
N VAL A 602 33.15 4.80 41.50
CA VAL A 602 34.01 5.86 42.03
C VAL A 602 34.61 5.42 43.37
N ARG A 603 35.87 5.81 43.62
CA ARG A 603 36.57 5.64 44.90
C ARG A 603 37.06 6.98 45.42
N SER A 604 36.71 7.31 46.66
CA SER A 604 37.12 8.55 47.33
C SER A 604 38.31 8.31 48.25
N VAL A 605 39.24 9.26 48.29
CA VAL A 605 40.37 9.27 49.23
C VAL A 605 40.44 10.60 49.95
N ASP A 606 40.52 10.56 51.28
CA ASP A 606 40.67 11.73 52.15
C ASP A 606 42.16 12.09 52.33
N ALA A 607 42.48 13.37 52.10
CA ALA A 607 43.81 13.95 52.29
C ALA A 607 44.36 13.73 53.71
N GLY A 608 43.53 13.86 54.74
CA GLY A 608 43.95 13.79 56.15
C GLY A 608 45.14 14.72 56.45
N GLN A 609 46.20 14.19 57.07
CA GLN A 609 47.42 14.95 57.40
C GLN A 609 48.24 15.44 56.18
N CYS A 610 47.91 14.96 54.98
CA CYS A 610 48.55 15.39 53.73
C CYS A 610 47.82 16.59 53.08
N ASP A 611 46.82 17.17 53.77
CA ASP A 611 46.10 18.33 53.30
C ASP A 611 46.96 19.59 53.38
N ALA A 612 47.43 20.09 52.24
CA ALA A 612 48.25 21.30 52.15
C ALA A 612 47.56 22.54 52.75
N ARG A 613 46.23 22.52 52.93
CA ARG A 613 45.46 23.62 53.56
C ARG A 613 45.71 23.74 55.06
N LEU A 614 46.30 22.71 55.67
CA LEU A 614 46.70 22.68 57.09
C LEU A 614 48.09 23.29 57.33
N SER A 615 48.81 23.79 56.33
CA SER A 615 50.10 24.45 56.53
C SER A 615 49.97 25.97 56.69
N VAL A 616 50.74 26.54 57.63
CA VAL A 616 50.97 28.00 57.76
C VAL A 616 52.47 28.23 57.81
N ASP A 617 52.99 28.94 56.82
CA ASP A 617 54.40 29.22 56.66
C ASP A 617 54.77 30.56 57.31
N PHE A 618 55.93 30.60 57.97
CA PHE A 618 56.46 31.77 58.66
C PHE A 618 57.88 32.05 58.17
N TYR A 619 58.11 33.17 57.47
CA TYR A 619 59.42 33.48 56.91
C TYR A 619 59.73 34.98 56.80
N PRO A 620 61.01 35.40 56.91
CA PRO A 620 62.14 34.55 57.31
C PRO A 620 62.06 34.18 58.79
N ASN A 621 62.57 33.00 59.15
CA ASN A 621 62.77 32.59 60.54
C ASN A 621 64.16 31.95 60.63
N PRO A 622 65.16 32.58 61.28
CA PRO A 622 65.07 33.75 62.16
C PRO A 622 64.72 35.08 61.44
N THR A 623 64.10 36.02 62.15
CA THR A 623 63.68 37.35 61.65
C THR A 623 64.38 38.50 62.40
N GLN A 624 64.50 39.66 61.76
CA GLN A 624 64.94 40.93 62.39
C GLN A 624 63.78 41.94 62.46
N ASP A 625 63.24 42.40 61.33
CA ASP A 625 62.28 43.51 61.35
C ASP A 625 60.84 43.06 61.07
N GLU A 626 60.66 42.05 60.22
CA GLU A 626 59.35 41.58 59.79
C GLU A 626 59.29 40.06 59.61
N ILE A 627 58.10 39.50 59.83
CA ILE A 627 57.79 38.10 59.49
C ILE A 627 56.57 38.07 58.56
N ASN A 628 56.71 37.36 57.45
CA ASN A 628 55.62 37.05 56.54
C ASN A 628 54.92 35.79 57.04
N VAL A 629 53.59 35.83 57.07
CA VAL A 629 52.77 34.68 57.44
C VAL A 629 51.87 34.35 56.29
N LYS A 630 52.04 33.14 55.74
CA LYS A 630 51.30 32.66 54.58
C LYS A 630 50.49 31.42 54.95
N SER A 631 49.19 31.46 54.72
CA SER A 631 48.23 30.39 55.01
C SER A 631 47.37 30.13 53.79
N PHE A 632 47.06 28.87 53.50
CA PHE A 632 46.13 28.52 52.41
C PHE A 632 44.66 28.91 52.71
N SER A 633 44.28 28.95 54.00
CA SER A 633 42.96 29.39 54.45
C SER A 633 43.03 30.79 55.07
N PRO A 634 41.97 31.62 54.96
CA PRO A 634 41.87 32.89 55.66
C PRO A 634 42.17 32.76 57.16
N ILE A 635 43.07 33.60 57.65
CA ILE A 635 43.46 33.66 59.05
C ILE A 635 42.39 34.46 59.82
N LYS A 636 41.80 33.83 60.84
CA LYS A 636 40.81 34.41 61.74
C LYS A 636 41.43 35.14 62.92
N ALA A 637 42.54 34.60 63.44
CA ALA A 637 43.25 35.19 64.56
C ALA A 637 44.73 34.82 64.53
N MET A 638 45.56 35.72 65.02
CA MET A 638 46.96 35.46 65.31
C MET A 638 47.33 36.07 66.65
N GLU A 639 48.17 35.36 67.41
CA GLU A 639 48.88 35.93 68.55
C GLU A 639 50.36 35.52 68.51
N ILE A 640 51.21 36.41 69.00
CA ILE A 640 52.62 36.11 69.28
C ILE A 640 52.82 36.26 70.78
N ILE A 641 53.40 35.24 71.41
CA ILE A 641 53.68 35.19 72.85
C ILE A 641 55.18 34.95 73.09
N THR A 642 55.72 35.51 74.17
CA THR A 642 57.10 35.23 74.62
C THR A 642 57.23 33.80 75.14
N ALA A 643 58.47 33.34 75.38
CA ALA A 643 58.73 32.04 76.00
C ALA A 643 58.10 31.89 77.40
N GLU A 644 57.89 33.00 78.13
CA GLU A 644 57.22 33.06 79.43
C GLU A 644 55.69 33.12 79.33
N GLY A 645 55.13 33.03 78.10
CA GLY A 645 53.69 33.03 77.85
C GLY A 645 53.05 34.42 77.81
N LYS A 646 53.82 35.51 77.86
CA LYS A 646 53.28 36.87 77.75
C LYS A 646 52.93 37.19 76.30
N ARG A 647 51.68 37.59 76.03
CA ARG A 647 51.25 38.04 74.70
C ARG A 647 51.86 39.40 74.36
N VAL A 648 52.60 39.45 73.25
CA VAL A 648 53.28 40.68 72.74
C VAL A 648 52.65 41.20 71.45
N TYR A 649 51.89 40.37 70.76
CA TYR A 649 51.16 40.75 69.55
C TYR A 649 49.84 40.01 69.48
N GLN A 650 48.82 40.70 68.99
CA GLN A 650 47.55 40.10 68.64
C GLN A 650 47.01 40.77 67.38
N MET A 651 46.48 39.95 66.49
CA MET A 651 45.77 40.43 65.31
C MET A 651 44.52 39.57 65.10
N LEU A 652 43.43 40.23 64.71
CA LEU A 652 42.25 39.59 64.15
C LEU A 652 42.16 40.06 62.71
N PRO A 653 42.82 39.39 61.75
CA PRO A 653 42.74 39.78 60.36
C PRO A 653 41.28 39.70 59.91
N GLY A 654 40.81 40.71 59.17
CA GLY A 654 39.46 40.69 58.60
C GLY A 654 39.22 39.46 57.73
N THR A 655 37.95 39.14 57.45
CA THR A 655 37.58 38.00 56.62
C THR A 655 38.32 38.07 55.28
N SER A 656 39.12 37.05 54.96
CA SER A 656 39.82 36.78 53.67
C SER A 656 41.34 36.98 53.61
N LEU A 657 42.04 37.38 54.68
CA LEU A 657 43.51 37.49 54.62
C LEU A 657 44.19 36.11 54.72
N THR A 658 44.88 35.72 53.64
CA THR A 658 45.68 34.48 53.54
C THR A 658 47.19 34.73 53.61
N ASP A 659 47.62 35.99 53.47
CA ASP A 659 49.02 36.41 53.60
C ASP A 659 49.07 37.79 54.24
N PHE A 660 49.98 38.01 55.19
CA PHE A 660 50.28 39.33 55.73
C PHE A 660 51.65 39.39 56.42
N LYS A 661 52.12 40.62 56.61
CA LYS A 661 53.36 40.93 57.32
C LYS A 661 53.10 41.36 58.74
N VAL A 662 53.91 40.87 59.67
CA VAL A 662 53.95 41.33 61.05
C VAL A 662 55.28 42.04 61.29
N ASN A 663 55.21 43.32 61.64
CA ASN A 663 56.39 44.08 62.09
C ASN A 663 56.76 43.65 63.51
N VAL A 664 57.98 43.15 63.67
CA VAL A 664 58.55 42.67 64.94
C VAL A 664 59.79 43.47 65.34
N GLN A 665 60.08 44.59 64.68
CA GLN A 665 61.28 45.41 64.91
C GLN A 665 61.44 45.84 66.36
N ASN A 666 60.32 46.15 67.04
CA ASN A 666 60.29 46.59 68.43
C ASN A 666 60.25 45.44 69.46
N PHE A 667 60.33 44.17 69.02
CA PHE A 667 60.37 43.03 69.92
C PHE A 667 61.80 42.82 70.41
N ALA A 668 61.94 42.43 71.68
CA ALA A 668 63.24 42.05 72.23
C ALA A 668 63.80 40.81 71.50
N GLN A 669 65.13 40.67 71.46
CA GLN A 669 65.78 39.47 70.92
C GLN A 669 65.36 38.24 71.74
N GLY A 670 64.96 37.16 71.08
CA GLY A 670 64.48 35.96 71.77
C GLY A 670 63.59 35.04 70.95
N LEU A 671 63.17 33.95 71.59
CA LEU A 671 62.25 32.96 71.02
C LEU A 671 60.80 33.36 71.31
N TYR A 672 59.96 33.30 70.28
CA TYR A 672 58.53 33.56 70.36
C TYR A 672 57.73 32.37 69.85
N ILE A 673 56.54 32.17 70.40
CA ILE A 673 55.56 31.22 69.91
C ILE A 673 54.48 32.00 69.17
N VAL A 674 54.23 31.62 67.92
CA VAL A 674 53.17 32.20 67.09
C VAL A 674 52.03 31.21 67.00
N ASN A 675 50.84 31.62 67.42
CA ASN A 675 49.62 30.86 67.24
C ASN A 675 48.78 31.53 66.15
N VAL A 676 48.36 30.75 65.15
CA VAL A 676 47.48 31.18 64.06
C VAL A 676 46.23 30.32 64.08
N VAL A 677 45.05 30.94 64.03
CA VAL A 677 43.77 30.25 63.83
C VAL A 677 43.28 30.63 62.44
N ASN A 678 43.08 29.65 61.56
CA ASN A 678 42.45 29.83 60.26
C ASN A 678 41.09 29.09 60.21
N ASN A 679 40.49 28.90 59.03
CA ASN A 679 39.22 28.15 58.94
C ASN A 679 39.39 26.64 59.18
N GLU A 680 40.61 26.11 59.03
CA GLU A 680 40.90 24.68 59.12
C GLU A 680 41.37 24.27 60.54
N GLY A 681 41.85 25.21 61.37
CA GLY A 681 42.21 24.93 62.76
C GLY A 681 43.18 25.93 63.39
N LYS A 682 43.75 25.55 64.55
CA LYS A 682 44.82 26.29 65.25
C LYS A 682 46.18 25.66 64.90
N HIS A 683 47.10 26.49 64.43
CA HIS A 683 48.48 26.16 64.11
C HIS A 683 49.42 26.91 65.05
N THR A 684 50.48 26.25 65.51
CA THR A 684 51.49 26.82 66.42
C THR A 684 52.87 26.62 65.83
N SER A 685 53.65 27.70 65.75
CA SER A 685 55.03 27.67 65.28
C SER A 685 55.96 28.47 66.21
N LYS A 686 57.26 28.21 66.13
CA LYS A 686 58.29 28.92 66.89
C LYS A 686 59.07 29.83 65.96
N ILE A 687 59.25 31.09 66.35
CA ILE A 687 60.02 32.07 65.57
C ILE A 687 61.14 32.64 66.44
N LEU A 688 62.31 32.88 65.84
CA LEU A 688 63.47 33.47 66.51
C LEU A 688 63.67 34.92 66.05
N LYS A 689 63.54 35.88 66.97
CA LYS A 689 63.89 37.29 66.76
C LYS A 689 65.37 37.50 67.09
N LYS A 690 66.13 37.93 66.08
CA LYS A 690 67.55 38.29 66.22
C LYS A 690 67.74 39.73 66.64
#